data_AF-A0A208XS11-F1
#
_entry.id   AF-A0A208XS11-F1
#
_cell.length_a   1.000
_cell.length_b   1.000
_cell.length_c   1.000
_cell.angle_alpha   90.00
_cell.angle_beta   90.00
_cell.angle_gamma   90.00
#
_symmetry.space_group_name_H-M   'P 1'
#
loop_
_entity.id
_entity.type
_entity.pdbx_description
1 polymer ?
#
loop_
_entity_poly.entity_id
_entity_poly.type
_entity_poly.pdbx_seq_one_letter_code
_entity_poly.pdbx_strand_id
1 'polypeptide(L)'
;MTGAPSAIARHRAFEEIWRSPPGWGRLAAVNHTTIGLRFILTALAFFLVGGVLAMMMRAQLAAGGSGFLDSETYNQIFTMHGTVMMFLFAIPMLEGFAIYLLPKMLGTRDLAYPRLGAFAYWCYLFGGLILLGGLAAGVAPRSGWFMYTPLSGSTYSPGINADVWLIGVTFSEISALCGGVELAVSILRLRAAGMRLSRMPLFAWYMLVTSAMILVGFPPLILGSILLEVERAFGWPFFDVARGGDPLLWQHLFWMFGHPEVYIIFLPAAGLVSAMLPAFARRPVVGYPWIVASVVGMGIVSFALWGHHMSTAGISGHAAMFFSVASMLVAVPTAVQFFSWLATLYAGRPVLRLPMLYLAGFLAIFVLGGMTGVMLALLPFNWQAHDTHFVVAHLHYVLIGGMVFPLLAAAYYWMPHVSGRMPSALLGRWAFWLIFAGFNLTFLPMHLTGMLGMPRRVHAYPADSGWEWLNLASSVGGFLQAAGFGLFVLDVFLHVRTGRRSRHNPWESGGLEWAMPTPPTSYNFAAIPDLAAMPPSGAADPLWHQRDLGARLASGQGYLADPGRGQRETLAVEVRTGRPAHVVILPGSSWLPLASACALLVFFLALLFKAYAAVPLAAALSAALLACWAWRTGMRTEPLPMDAGNGLRLLPHAAARHAPGWTGTQLMLVADGALFGSLLFGYGYLWVVSPLWPPPACVTSDAPAPLSSVAALVAATASAAMARTRRALQSPKACCAWQAGAALAGLAAIWALCRIALYALPSPTSHAYAAISAAMICYVAVHAAAGVVISSHAALRCLAGYVSPARCLDVRVPALWWAYVLGTGLLALGLLYGTAHTLA
;
A
#
# COMPACT_ATOMS: atom_id res chain seq x y z
N MET A 1 -22.68 26.18 36.69
CA MET A 1 -21.23 25.95 36.76
C MET A 1 -20.97 24.45 36.79
N THR A 2 -20.85 23.80 35.63
CA THR A 2 -20.46 22.38 35.55
C THR A 2 -18.95 22.31 35.54
N GLY A 3 -18.34 21.93 36.67
CA GLY A 3 -16.88 21.80 36.79
C GLY A 3 -16.30 20.84 35.75
N ALA A 4 -15.07 21.08 35.32
CA ALA A 4 -14.37 20.18 34.41
C ALA A 4 -14.37 18.75 34.99
N PRO A 5 -14.67 17.72 34.17
CA PRO A 5 -14.70 16.35 34.67
C PRO A 5 -13.35 15.97 35.27
N SER A 6 -13.38 15.21 36.38
CA SER A 6 -12.15 14.67 36.96
C SER A 6 -11.38 13.85 35.92
N ALA A 7 -10.05 13.75 36.05
CA ALA A 7 -9.22 13.00 35.11
C ALA A 7 -9.72 11.55 34.92
N ILE A 8 -10.13 10.89 36.02
CA ILE A 8 -10.70 9.53 35.99
C ILE A 8 -12.01 9.49 35.20
N ALA A 9 -12.92 10.43 35.43
CA ALA A 9 -14.19 10.49 34.70
C ALA A 9 -13.97 10.71 33.20
N ARG A 10 -13.03 11.60 32.85
CA ARG A 10 -12.61 11.84 31.45
C ARG A 10 -12.12 10.56 30.79
N HIS A 11 -11.19 9.85 31.44
CA HIS A 11 -10.63 8.61 30.89
C HIS A 11 -11.68 7.52 30.69
N ARG A 12 -12.62 7.35 31.63
CA ARG A 12 -13.74 6.39 31.49
C ARG A 12 -14.64 6.74 30.30
N ALA A 13 -15.00 8.02 30.15
CA ALA A 13 -15.84 8.48 29.05
C ALA A 13 -15.15 8.29 27.69
N PHE A 14 -13.86 8.63 27.57
CA PHE A 14 -13.13 8.36 26.33
C PHE A 14 -13.02 6.86 26.03
N GLU A 15 -12.77 6.02 27.03
CA GLU A 15 -12.70 4.58 26.81
C GLU A 15 -14.06 4.02 26.33
N GLU A 16 -15.18 4.53 26.84
CA GLU A 16 -16.51 4.13 26.36
C GLU A 16 -16.76 4.51 24.90
N ILE A 17 -16.33 5.71 24.49
CA ILE A 17 -16.47 6.23 23.11
C ILE A 17 -15.57 5.47 22.12
N TRP A 18 -14.34 5.13 22.53
CA TRP A 18 -13.28 4.66 21.63
C TRP A 18 -13.05 3.15 21.64
N ARG A 19 -13.49 2.43 22.69
CA ARG A 19 -13.33 0.98 22.77
C ARG A 19 -13.96 0.27 21.58
N SER A 20 -13.33 -0.83 21.19
CA SER A 20 -13.90 -1.80 20.25
C SER A 20 -14.97 -2.64 20.95
N PRO A 21 -16.05 -3.05 20.27
CA PRO A 21 -17.05 -3.94 20.86
C PRO A 21 -16.43 -5.29 21.29
N PRO A 22 -16.88 -5.88 22.42
CA PRO A 22 -16.36 -7.16 22.90
C PRO A 22 -16.92 -8.36 22.11
N GLY A 23 -16.36 -9.56 22.37
CA GLY A 23 -16.81 -10.83 21.77
C GLY A 23 -16.76 -10.82 20.24
N TRP A 24 -17.80 -11.36 19.60
CA TRP A 24 -17.98 -11.35 18.14
C TRP A 24 -18.08 -9.94 17.56
N GLY A 25 -18.50 -8.95 18.36
CA GLY A 25 -18.53 -7.54 17.97
C GLY A 25 -17.15 -6.98 17.62
N ARG A 26 -16.05 -7.64 18.01
CA ARG A 26 -14.70 -7.26 17.59
C ARG A 26 -14.56 -7.26 16.08
N LEU A 27 -15.26 -8.12 15.34
CA LEU A 27 -15.20 -8.15 13.87
C LEU A 27 -15.60 -6.80 13.24
N ALA A 28 -16.49 -6.04 13.89
CA ALA A 28 -16.90 -4.70 13.52
C ALA A 28 -15.95 -3.58 14.01
N ALA A 29 -14.80 -3.91 14.59
CA ALA A 29 -13.81 -2.93 15.05
C ALA A 29 -13.24 -2.11 13.87
N VAL A 30 -13.01 -0.82 14.12
CA VAL A 30 -12.44 0.13 13.15
C VAL A 30 -11.25 0.91 13.70
N ASN A 31 -10.98 0.79 15.00
CA ASN A 31 -9.92 1.52 15.68
C ASN A 31 -8.55 1.09 15.13
N HIS A 32 -7.67 2.05 14.77
CA HIS A 32 -6.35 1.75 14.21
C HIS A 32 -5.50 0.80 15.06
N THR A 33 -5.63 0.81 16.39
CA THR A 33 -4.88 -0.10 17.26
C THR A 33 -5.33 -1.54 17.04
N THR A 34 -6.63 -1.78 16.91
CA THR A 34 -7.16 -3.13 16.61
C THR A 34 -6.83 -3.55 15.19
N ILE A 35 -7.02 -2.66 14.21
CA ILE A 35 -6.77 -2.96 12.79
C ILE A 35 -5.28 -3.18 12.53
N GLY A 36 -4.39 -2.32 13.03
CA GLY A 36 -2.95 -2.47 12.89
C GLY A 36 -2.44 -3.78 13.48
N LEU A 37 -2.92 -4.18 14.67
CA LEU A 37 -2.58 -5.49 15.25
C LEU A 37 -3.09 -6.66 14.41
N ARG A 38 -4.27 -6.54 13.78
CA ARG A 38 -4.77 -7.58 12.86
C ARG A 38 -3.86 -7.75 11.65
N PHE A 39 -3.46 -6.65 11.01
CA PHE A 39 -2.49 -6.68 9.91
C PHE A 39 -1.17 -7.35 10.34
N ILE A 40 -0.60 -6.91 11.47
CA ILE A 40 0.66 -7.48 11.99
C ILE A 40 0.54 -8.99 12.25
N LEU A 41 -0.53 -9.43 12.90
CA LEU A 41 -0.71 -10.86 13.25
C LEU A 41 -1.01 -11.71 12.02
N THR A 42 -1.83 -11.23 11.09
CA THR A 42 -2.11 -11.95 9.83
C THR A 42 -0.86 -12.02 8.96
N ALA A 43 -0.10 -10.92 8.83
CA ALA A 43 1.17 -10.91 8.09
C ALA A 43 2.22 -11.81 8.74
N LEU A 44 2.27 -11.89 10.08
CA LEU A 44 3.12 -12.86 10.78
C LEU A 44 2.72 -14.30 10.48
N ALA A 45 1.43 -14.62 10.40
CA ALA A 45 0.97 -15.95 10.02
C ALA A 45 1.42 -16.31 8.59
N PHE A 46 1.28 -15.37 7.64
CA PHE A 46 1.76 -15.55 6.27
C PHE A 46 3.28 -15.65 6.19
N PHE A 47 4.03 -14.90 6.98
CA PHE A 47 5.48 -15.06 7.11
C PHE A 47 5.86 -16.48 7.53
N LEU A 48 5.16 -17.06 8.51
CA LEU A 48 5.41 -18.44 8.94
C LEU A 48 5.10 -19.44 7.84
N VAL A 49 3.99 -19.26 7.10
CA VAL A 49 3.67 -20.10 5.93
C VAL A 49 4.77 -19.99 4.88
N GLY A 50 5.16 -18.78 4.50
CA GLY A 50 6.24 -18.57 3.53
C GLY A 50 7.58 -19.14 3.99
N GLY A 51 7.87 -19.12 5.29
CA GLY A 51 9.06 -19.72 5.89
C GLY A 51 9.05 -21.25 5.80
N VAL A 52 7.89 -21.90 6.01
CA VAL A 52 7.73 -23.34 5.78
C VAL A 52 7.96 -23.68 4.31
N LEU A 53 7.37 -22.92 3.38
CA LEU A 53 7.61 -23.11 1.94
C LEU A 53 9.09 -22.97 1.57
N ALA A 54 9.80 -22.02 2.19
CA ALA A 54 11.25 -21.86 2.02
C ALA A 54 12.02 -23.10 2.48
N MET A 55 11.66 -23.66 3.63
CA MET A 55 12.32 -24.85 4.17
C MET A 55 12.04 -26.09 3.33
N MET A 56 10.84 -26.21 2.73
CA MET A 56 10.55 -27.28 1.79
C MET A 56 11.45 -27.21 0.54
N MET A 57 11.67 -26.00 -0.02
CA MET A 57 12.62 -25.82 -1.12
C MET A 57 14.05 -26.15 -0.70
N ARG A 58 14.48 -25.73 0.50
CA ARG A 58 15.84 -26.02 0.98
C ARG A 58 16.05 -27.50 1.30
N ALA A 59 15.02 -28.20 1.76
CA ALA A 59 15.07 -29.65 1.92
C ALA A 59 15.29 -30.34 0.57
N GLN A 60 14.53 -29.93 -0.46
CA GLN A 60 14.70 -30.45 -1.83
C GLN A 60 16.11 -30.16 -2.39
N LEU A 61 16.64 -28.96 -2.18
CA LEU A 61 17.94 -28.57 -2.74
C LEU A 61 19.14 -28.99 -1.88
N ALA A 62 18.95 -29.64 -0.74
CA ALA A 62 20.06 -30.05 0.14
C ALA A 62 21.01 -31.06 -0.51
N ALA A 63 20.52 -31.85 -1.48
CA ALA A 63 21.31 -32.77 -2.29
C ALA A 63 20.77 -32.76 -3.74
N GLY A 64 21.65 -32.91 -4.73
CA GLY A 64 21.32 -32.69 -6.14
C GLY A 64 20.23 -33.61 -6.72
N GLY A 65 20.16 -34.85 -6.24
CA GLY A 65 19.20 -35.88 -6.68
C GLY A 65 18.06 -36.16 -5.70
N SER A 66 17.73 -35.21 -4.81
CA SER A 66 16.62 -35.39 -3.85
C SER A 66 15.29 -35.64 -4.58
N GLY A 67 14.51 -36.60 -4.08
CA GLY A 67 13.13 -36.87 -4.51
C GLY A 67 12.05 -36.30 -3.58
N PHE A 68 12.39 -35.32 -2.73
CA PHE A 68 11.47 -34.76 -1.73
C PHE A 68 10.29 -34.00 -2.37
N LEU A 69 10.52 -33.28 -3.46
CA LEU A 69 9.48 -32.62 -4.26
C LEU A 69 9.67 -32.94 -5.74
N ASP A 70 8.58 -33.24 -6.44
CA ASP A 70 8.58 -33.26 -7.91
C ASP A 70 8.65 -31.83 -8.47
N SER A 71 8.89 -31.72 -9.78
CA SER A 71 9.08 -30.42 -10.45
C SER A 71 7.85 -29.51 -10.38
N GLU A 72 6.64 -30.07 -10.47
CA GLU A 72 5.40 -29.29 -10.46
C GLU A 72 5.13 -28.74 -9.07
N THR A 73 5.22 -29.59 -8.05
CA THR A 73 5.04 -29.18 -6.65
C THR A 73 6.11 -28.18 -6.23
N TYR A 74 7.37 -28.37 -6.64
CA TYR A 74 8.43 -27.39 -6.42
C TYR A 74 8.10 -26.04 -7.07
N ASN A 75 7.57 -26.06 -8.30
CA ASN A 75 7.17 -24.86 -9.02
C ASN A 75 6.06 -24.08 -8.32
N GLN A 76 5.07 -24.78 -7.78
CA GLN A 76 4.02 -24.16 -6.97
C GLN A 76 4.58 -23.59 -5.66
N ILE A 77 5.42 -24.35 -4.95
CA ILE A 77 6.00 -23.94 -3.67
C ILE A 77 6.89 -22.70 -3.83
N PHE A 78 7.81 -22.65 -4.80
CA PHE A 78 8.68 -21.48 -4.95
C PHE A 78 7.89 -20.25 -5.40
N THR A 79 6.88 -20.45 -6.26
CA THR A 79 6.00 -19.37 -6.72
C THR A 79 5.21 -18.80 -5.54
N MET A 80 4.64 -19.66 -4.71
CA MET A 80 3.89 -19.26 -3.53
C MET A 80 4.77 -18.69 -2.43
N HIS A 81 6.00 -19.18 -2.23
CA HIS A 81 6.95 -18.56 -1.30
C HIS A 81 7.19 -17.09 -1.67
N GLY A 82 7.54 -16.80 -2.93
CA GLY A 82 7.75 -15.43 -3.39
C GLY A 82 6.48 -14.58 -3.27
N THR A 83 5.33 -15.11 -3.70
CA THR A 83 4.03 -14.41 -3.65
C THR A 83 3.63 -14.07 -2.21
N VAL A 84 3.73 -15.04 -1.29
CA VAL A 84 3.40 -14.85 0.13
C VAL A 84 4.34 -13.84 0.77
N MET A 85 5.64 -13.91 0.51
CA MET A 85 6.61 -12.99 1.12
C MET A 85 6.44 -11.54 0.64
N MET A 86 6.29 -11.34 -0.67
CA MET A 86 6.21 -9.99 -1.26
C MET A 86 4.85 -9.34 -0.98
N PHE A 87 3.75 -10.01 -1.35
CA PHE A 87 2.41 -9.42 -1.31
C PHE A 87 1.68 -9.59 0.02
N LEU A 88 1.84 -10.75 0.68
CA LEU A 88 1.03 -11.07 1.86
C LEU A 88 1.73 -10.80 3.18
N PHE A 89 3.06 -10.83 3.21
CA PHE A 89 3.85 -10.52 4.41
C PHE A 89 4.41 -9.11 4.38
N ALA A 90 5.23 -8.76 3.38
CA ALA A 90 6.12 -7.61 3.52
C ALA A 90 5.36 -6.29 3.65
N ILE A 91 4.54 -5.95 2.65
CA ILE A 91 3.76 -4.71 2.63
C ILE A 91 2.73 -4.69 3.76
N PRO A 92 1.89 -5.72 3.96
CA PRO A 92 0.88 -5.71 5.02
C PRO A 92 1.46 -5.64 6.44
N MET A 93 2.65 -6.20 6.68
CA MET A 93 3.34 -6.07 7.97
C MET A 93 3.72 -4.61 8.25
N LEU A 94 4.34 -3.94 7.29
CA LEU A 94 4.77 -2.54 7.43
C LEU A 94 3.58 -1.57 7.49
N GLU A 95 2.54 -1.82 6.70
CA GLU A 95 1.26 -1.12 6.82
C GLU A 95 0.64 -1.31 8.21
N GLY A 96 0.64 -2.53 8.74
CA GLY A 96 0.15 -2.81 10.09
C GLY A 96 0.91 -2.02 11.17
N PHE A 97 2.23 -1.95 11.08
CA PHE A 97 3.06 -1.10 11.95
C PHE A 97 2.73 0.39 11.77
N ALA A 98 2.56 0.86 10.54
CA ALA A 98 2.21 2.25 10.24
C ALA A 98 0.84 2.62 10.82
N ILE A 99 -0.18 1.79 10.59
CA ILE A 99 -1.54 1.96 11.14
C ILE A 99 -1.49 1.98 12.67
N TYR A 100 -0.70 1.11 13.27
CA TYR A 100 -0.56 1.04 14.73
C TYR A 100 0.17 2.26 15.32
N LEU A 101 1.29 2.67 14.73
CA LEU A 101 2.23 3.65 15.30
C LEU A 101 1.95 5.09 14.89
N LEU A 102 1.52 5.36 13.65
CA LEU A 102 1.45 6.74 13.14
C LEU A 102 0.54 7.64 13.99
N PRO A 103 -0.68 7.24 14.39
CA PRO A 103 -1.50 8.09 15.25
C PRO A 103 -0.80 8.46 16.57
N LYS A 104 -0.05 7.50 17.13
CA LYS A 104 0.70 7.65 18.38
C LYS A 104 1.87 8.62 18.22
N MET A 105 2.62 8.51 17.13
CA MET A 105 3.77 9.38 16.83
C MET A 105 3.35 10.78 16.37
N LEU A 106 2.21 10.91 15.69
CA LEU A 106 1.68 12.19 15.23
C LEU A 106 0.87 12.92 16.30
N GLY A 107 0.61 12.31 17.46
CA GLY A 107 -0.15 12.94 18.55
C GLY A 107 -1.66 13.03 18.28
N THR A 108 -2.24 12.07 17.56
CA THR A 108 -3.67 12.00 17.22
C THR A 108 -4.32 10.74 17.80
N ARG A 109 -5.65 10.69 17.82
CA ARG A 109 -6.42 9.56 18.37
C ARG A 109 -6.58 8.39 17.39
N ASP A 110 -6.64 8.67 16.09
CA ASP A 110 -6.88 7.68 15.05
C ASP A 110 -6.42 8.19 13.68
N LEU A 111 -6.55 7.34 12.67
CA LEU A 111 -6.39 7.67 11.25
C LEU A 111 -7.65 8.34 10.66
N ALA A 112 -7.52 8.83 9.43
CA ALA A 112 -8.54 9.62 8.75
C ALA A 112 -9.76 8.80 8.31
N TYR A 113 -9.62 7.51 8.03
CA TYR A 113 -10.70 6.67 7.51
C TYR A 113 -10.81 5.32 8.23
N PRO A 114 -11.17 5.29 9.53
CA PRO A 114 -11.19 4.05 10.32
C PRO A 114 -11.97 2.88 9.68
N ARG A 115 -13.09 3.17 9.01
CA ARG A 115 -13.88 2.16 8.30
C ARG A 115 -13.22 1.67 7.00
N LEU A 116 -12.48 2.54 6.30
CA LEU A 116 -11.72 2.16 5.11
C LEU A 116 -10.55 1.25 5.49
N GLY A 117 -9.81 1.57 6.56
CA GLY A 117 -8.76 0.69 7.08
C GLY A 117 -9.29 -0.69 7.51
N ALA A 118 -10.48 -0.75 8.10
CA ALA A 118 -11.13 -2.03 8.40
C ALA A 118 -11.54 -2.80 7.14
N PHE A 119 -12.03 -2.12 6.11
CA PHE A 119 -12.36 -2.73 4.81
C PHE A 119 -11.10 -3.28 4.12
N ALA A 120 -10.02 -2.48 4.10
CA ALA A 120 -8.72 -2.85 3.56
C ALA A 120 -8.22 -4.17 4.16
N TYR A 121 -8.25 -4.29 5.50
CA TYR A 121 -7.87 -5.52 6.20
C TYR A 121 -8.62 -6.76 5.69
N TRP A 122 -9.93 -6.66 5.48
CA TRP A 122 -10.74 -7.79 5.03
C TRP A 122 -10.43 -8.19 3.58
N CYS A 123 -10.23 -7.21 2.68
CA CYS A 123 -9.79 -7.49 1.32
C CYS A 123 -8.43 -8.20 1.30
N TYR A 124 -7.48 -7.73 2.12
CA TYR A 124 -6.18 -8.38 2.31
C TYR A 124 -6.31 -9.84 2.80
N LEU A 125 -7.09 -10.07 3.86
CA LEU A 125 -7.28 -11.41 4.38
C LEU A 125 -7.91 -12.34 3.32
N PHE A 126 -8.95 -11.89 2.64
CA PHE A 126 -9.66 -12.71 1.66
C PHE A 126 -8.83 -12.98 0.40
N GLY A 127 -8.07 -12.02 -0.12
CA GLY A 127 -7.14 -12.26 -1.21
C GLY A 127 -6.03 -13.26 -0.83
N GLY A 128 -5.48 -13.14 0.39
CA GLY A 128 -4.55 -14.13 0.93
C GLY A 128 -5.15 -15.53 1.10
N LEU A 129 -6.42 -15.62 1.50
CA LEU A 129 -7.13 -16.91 1.60
C LEU A 129 -7.42 -17.55 0.23
N ILE A 130 -7.66 -16.77 -0.83
CA ILE A 130 -7.76 -17.30 -2.20
C ILE A 130 -6.44 -17.96 -2.60
N LEU A 131 -5.32 -17.27 -2.37
CA LEU A 131 -3.98 -17.75 -2.70
C LEU A 131 -3.61 -19.03 -1.93
N LEU A 132 -3.81 -19.04 -0.60
CA LEU A 132 -3.54 -20.22 0.22
C LEU A 132 -4.54 -21.36 -0.04
N GLY A 133 -5.79 -21.03 -0.38
CA GLY A 133 -6.79 -22.01 -0.78
C GLY A 133 -6.40 -22.72 -2.07
N GLY A 134 -5.89 -21.97 -3.06
CA GLY A 134 -5.34 -22.54 -4.30
C GLY A 134 -4.16 -23.48 -4.04
N LEU A 135 -3.25 -23.09 -3.15
CA LEU A 135 -2.14 -23.96 -2.72
C LEU A 135 -2.64 -25.24 -2.02
N ALA A 136 -3.58 -25.12 -1.09
CA ALA A 136 -4.16 -26.27 -0.39
C ALA A 136 -4.92 -27.22 -1.33
N ALA A 137 -5.51 -26.68 -2.41
CA ALA A 137 -6.21 -27.45 -3.43
C ALA A 137 -5.29 -28.00 -4.54
N GLY A 138 -3.96 -27.77 -4.47
CA GLY A 138 -2.99 -28.25 -5.47
C GLY A 138 -3.04 -27.50 -6.82
N VAL A 139 -3.71 -26.34 -6.86
CA VAL A 139 -3.88 -25.49 -8.06
C VAL A 139 -3.20 -24.14 -7.88
N ALA A 140 -2.14 -24.07 -7.07
CA ALA A 140 -1.37 -22.84 -6.92
C ALA A 140 -0.68 -22.45 -8.24
N PRO A 141 -0.40 -21.15 -8.43
CA PRO A 141 0.41 -20.67 -9.55
C PRO A 141 1.80 -21.33 -9.56
N ARG A 142 2.33 -21.59 -10.75
CA ARG A 142 3.59 -22.34 -10.98
C ARG A 142 4.60 -21.64 -11.88
N SER A 143 4.39 -20.36 -12.18
CA SER A 143 5.16 -19.58 -13.17
C SER A 143 6.07 -18.51 -12.52
N GLY A 144 6.33 -18.64 -11.22
CA GLY A 144 7.03 -17.65 -10.41
C GLY A 144 6.17 -16.46 -9.99
N TRP A 145 6.58 -15.76 -8.93
CA TRP A 145 5.79 -14.69 -8.29
C TRP A 145 5.52 -13.46 -9.18
N PHE A 146 6.13 -13.39 -10.37
CA PHE A 146 5.95 -12.33 -11.35
C PHE A 146 5.21 -12.77 -12.62
N MET A 147 4.74 -14.03 -12.69
CA MET A 147 3.78 -14.52 -13.68
C MET A 147 4.04 -14.11 -15.15
N TYR A 148 5.28 -14.24 -15.62
CA TYR A 148 5.64 -13.82 -16.98
C TYR A 148 4.83 -14.52 -18.06
N THR A 149 4.35 -13.74 -19.02
CA THR A 149 3.86 -14.24 -20.31
C THR A 149 5.07 -14.62 -21.19
N PRO A 150 4.93 -15.61 -22.09
CA PRO A 150 3.73 -16.37 -22.38
C PRO A 150 3.46 -17.53 -21.41
N LEU A 151 4.39 -17.87 -20.49
CA LEU A 151 4.27 -19.04 -19.61
C LEU A 151 3.00 -19.02 -18.73
N SER A 152 2.55 -17.84 -18.30
CA SER A 152 1.31 -17.63 -17.54
C SER A 152 0.05 -17.55 -18.41
N GLY A 153 0.18 -17.50 -19.74
CA GLY A 153 -0.95 -17.47 -20.67
C GLY A 153 -1.65 -18.82 -20.82
N SER A 154 -2.87 -18.83 -21.35
CA SER A 154 -3.69 -20.04 -21.47
C SER A 154 -3.06 -21.14 -22.33
N THR A 155 -2.15 -20.79 -23.24
CA THR A 155 -1.42 -21.76 -24.08
C THR A 155 -0.50 -22.67 -23.26
N TYR A 156 0.22 -22.13 -22.27
CA TYR A 156 1.19 -22.88 -21.46
C TYR A 156 0.67 -23.22 -20.06
N SER A 157 -0.32 -22.45 -19.56
CA SER A 157 -0.98 -22.67 -18.28
C SER A 157 -2.51 -22.61 -18.45
N PRO A 158 -3.13 -23.64 -19.06
CA PRO A 158 -4.57 -23.64 -19.38
C PRO A 158 -5.47 -23.76 -18.14
N GLY A 159 -4.94 -24.25 -17.01
CA GLY A 159 -5.65 -24.38 -15.76
C GLY A 159 -5.89 -23.03 -15.06
N ILE A 160 -6.61 -23.10 -13.93
CA ILE A 160 -6.96 -21.95 -13.09
C ILE A 160 -5.76 -21.39 -12.29
N ASN A 161 -4.60 -22.06 -12.32
CA ASN A 161 -3.45 -21.74 -11.48
C ASN A 161 -3.00 -20.28 -11.57
N ALA A 162 -2.99 -19.71 -12.79
CA ALA A 162 -2.65 -18.30 -12.98
C ALA A 162 -3.79 -17.37 -12.54
N ASP A 163 -5.05 -17.76 -12.78
CA ASP A 163 -6.24 -16.99 -12.38
C ASP A 163 -6.30 -16.85 -10.84
N VAL A 164 -5.92 -17.89 -10.09
CA VAL A 164 -5.78 -17.84 -8.62
C VAL A 164 -4.84 -16.72 -8.19
N TRP A 165 -3.70 -16.57 -8.88
CA TRP A 165 -2.74 -15.51 -8.60
C TRP A 165 -3.30 -14.13 -8.97
N LEU A 166 -3.81 -13.99 -10.20
CA LEU A 166 -4.30 -12.72 -10.74
C LEU A 166 -5.44 -12.16 -9.88
N ILE A 167 -6.44 -12.99 -9.55
CA ILE A 167 -7.59 -12.60 -8.72
C ILE A 167 -7.16 -12.41 -7.26
N GLY A 168 -6.37 -13.32 -6.69
CA GLY A 168 -5.98 -13.28 -5.28
C GLY A 168 -5.08 -12.10 -4.92
N VAL A 169 -4.08 -11.81 -5.76
CA VAL A 169 -3.21 -10.64 -5.61
C VAL A 169 -4.00 -9.36 -5.83
N THR A 170 -4.73 -9.23 -6.94
CA THR A 170 -5.53 -8.01 -7.24
C THR A 170 -6.52 -7.69 -6.12
N PHE A 171 -7.15 -8.70 -5.51
CA PHE A 171 -8.04 -8.47 -4.38
C PHE A 171 -7.28 -7.96 -3.14
N SER A 172 -6.08 -8.50 -2.88
CA SER A 172 -5.22 -8.04 -1.79
C SER A 172 -4.73 -6.60 -2.03
N GLU A 173 -4.46 -6.21 -3.28
CA GLU A 173 -3.98 -4.86 -3.64
C GLU A 173 -4.98 -3.74 -3.35
N ILE A 174 -6.29 -4.05 -3.32
CA ILE A 174 -7.31 -3.12 -2.84
C ILE A 174 -6.98 -2.64 -1.42
N SER A 175 -6.43 -3.52 -0.58
CA SER A 175 -5.97 -3.16 0.76
C SER A 175 -4.86 -2.11 0.71
N ALA A 176 -3.83 -2.34 -0.12
CA ALA A 176 -2.67 -1.46 -0.21
C ALA A 176 -3.07 -0.06 -0.71
N LEU A 177 -3.91 0.03 -1.75
CA LEU A 177 -4.42 1.33 -2.22
C LEU A 177 -5.23 2.08 -1.14
N CYS A 178 -6.09 1.36 -0.41
CA CYS A 178 -6.83 1.95 0.72
C CYS A 178 -5.86 2.47 1.80
N GLY A 179 -4.83 1.68 2.13
CA GLY A 179 -3.75 2.05 3.05
C GLY A 179 -3.00 3.30 2.59
N GLY A 180 -2.58 3.35 1.33
CA GLY A 180 -1.89 4.50 0.74
C GLY A 180 -2.69 5.80 0.87
N VAL A 181 -3.99 5.78 0.53
CA VAL A 181 -4.86 6.95 0.71
C VAL A 181 -5.01 7.33 2.18
N GLU A 182 -5.31 6.36 3.05
CA GLU A 182 -5.54 6.62 4.47
C GLU A 182 -4.30 7.19 5.19
N LEU A 183 -3.14 6.59 4.97
CA LEU A 183 -1.89 7.00 5.57
C LEU A 183 -1.46 8.38 5.06
N ALA A 184 -1.52 8.64 3.75
CA ALA A 184 -1.19 9.94 3.19
C ALA A 184 -2.08 11.05 3.75
N VAL A 185 -3.41 10.86 3.78
CA VAL A 185 -4.33 11.87 4.33
C VAL A 185 -4.08 12.08 5.82
N SER A 186 -3.90 10.99 6.58
CA SER A 186 -3.66 11.07 8.02
C SER A 186 -2.37 11.83 8.33
N ILE A 187 -1.28 11.54 7.62
CA ILE A 187 0.00 12.24 7.83
C ILE A 187 -0.10 13.71 7.42
N LEU A 188 -0.75 14.03 6.30
CA LEU A 188 -0.85 15.41 5.84
C LEU A 188 -1.77 16.26 6.72
N ARG A 189 -2.85 15.67 7.27
CA ARG A 189 -3.95 16.41 7.90
C ARG A 189 -4.12 16.14 9.39
N LEU A 190 -3.90 14.93 9.89
CA LEU A 190 -4.19 14.53 11.27
C LEU A 190 -2.91 14.44 12.09
N ARG A 191 -2.45 15.60 12.55
CA ARG A 191 -1.24 15.75 13.37
C ARG A 191 -1.52 16.64 14.57
N ALA A 192 -0.67 16.53 15.58
CA ALA A 192 -0.68 17.44 16.72
C ALA A 192 -0.58 18.90 16.27
N ALA A 193 -1.19 19.79 17.04
CA ALA A 193 -1.14 21.22 16.75
C ALA A 193 0.32 21.72 16.79
N GLY A 194 0.70 22.55 15.82
CA GLY A 194 2.07 23.07 15.67
C GLY A 194 3.04 22.15 14.92
N MET A 195 2.66 20.90 14.61
CA MET A 195 3.52 19.97 13.87
C MET A 195 3.50 20.24 12.36
N ARG A 196 4.50 20.98 11.87
CA ARG A 196 4.75 21.21 10.43
C ARG A 196 5.37 19.97 9.79
N LEU A 197 5.30 19.85 8.44
CA LEU A 197 5.94 18.74 7.73
C LEU A 197 7.43 18.64 8.04
N SER A 198 8.16 19.77 8.06
CA SER A 198 9.59 19.82 8.39
C SER A 198 9.94 19.44 9.84
N ARG A 199 8.95 19.14 10.68
CA ARG A 199 9.10 18.83 12.11
C ARG A 199 8.48 17.49 12.51
N MET A 200 8.01 16.70 11.55
CA MET A 200 7.42 15.40 11.84
C MET A 200 8.50 14.39 12.27
N PRO A 201 8.13 13.36 13.04
CA PRO A 201 9.00 12.19 13.21
C PRO A 201 9.39 11.62 11.84
N LEU A 202 10.64 11.16 11.68
CA LEU A 202 11.12 10.63 10.40
C LEU A 202 10.23 9.50 9.87
N PHE A 203 9.75 8.60 10.73
CA PHE A 203 8.83 7.53 10.31
C PHE A 203 7.61 8.05 9.54
N ALA A 204 7.06 9.21 9.92
CA ALA A 204 5.95 9.81 9.18
C ALA A 204 6.36 10.34 7.79
N TRP A 205 7.60 10.80 7.61
CA TRP A 205 8.13 11.14 6.28
C TRP A 205 8.32 9.91 5.40
N TYR A 206 8.92 8.85 5.94
CA TYR A 206 9.07 7.58 5.24
C TYR A 206 7.69 7.07 4.81
N MET A 207 6.72 7.00 5.72
CA MET A 207 5.37 6.54 5.38
C MET A 207 4.63 7.47 4.42
N LEU A 208 4.86 8.78 4.45
CA LEU A 208 4.24 9.70 3.49
C LEU A 208 4.75 9.45 2.07
N VAL A 209 6.07 9.28 1.91
CA VAL A 209 6.68 8.96 0.61
C VAL A 209 6.24 7.57 0.16
N THR A 210 6.29 6.57 1.04
CA THR A 210 5.78 5.22 0.74
C THR A 210 4.32 5.25 0.29
N SER A 211 3.46 6.01 0.98
CA SER A 211 2.04 6.12 0.61
C SER A 211 1.87 6.74 -0.78
N ALA A 212 2.65 7.77 -1.11
CA ALA A 212 2.64 8.36 -2.45
C ALA A 212 3.14 7.37 -3.51
N MET A 213 4.17 6.58 -3.20
CA MET A 213 4.67 5.52 -4.08
C MET A 213 3.65 4.42 -4.28
N ILE A 214 2.90 4.01 -3.24
CA ILE A 214 1.81 3.02 -3.37
C ILE A 214 0.76 3.52 -4.37
N LEU A 215 0.34 4.79 -4.23
CA LEU A 215 -0.67 5.39 -5.11
C LEU A 215 -0.24 5.45 -6.58
N VAL A 216 1.07 5.52 -6.88
CA VAL A 216 1.56 5.60 -8.26
C VAL A 216 2.07 4.24 -8.79
N GLY A 217 2.63 3.40 -7.92
CA GLY A 217 3.33 2.18 -8.29
C GLY A 217 2.48 0.93 -8.35
N PHE A 218 1.44 0.79 -7.52
CA PHE A 218 0.52 -0.37 -7.59
C PHE A 218 -0.36 -0.39 -8.85
N PRO A 219 -0.87 0.75 -9.35
CA PRO A 219 -1.74 0.77 -10.52
C PRO A 219 -1.20 0.06 -11.78
N PRO A 220 0.10 0.15 -12.15
CA PRO A 220 0.67 -0.66 -13.22
C PRO A 220 0.46 -2.18 -13.08
N LEU A 221 0.61 -2.74 -11.86
CA LEU A 221 0.39 -4.18 -11.64
C LEU A 221 -1.10 -4.53 -11.69
N ILE A 222 -1.95 -3.71 -11.07
CA ILE A 222 -3.42 -3.89 -11.14
C ILE A 222 -3.85 -3.92 -12.61
N LEU A 223 -3.35 -2.99 -13.42
CA LEU A 223 -3.61 -2.98 -14.86
C LEU A 223 -3.09 -4.26 -15.53
N GLY A 224 -1.82 -4.61 -15.32
CA GLY A 224 -1.23 -5.83 -15.90
C GLY A 224 -2.09 -7.06 -15.60
N SER A 225 -2.45 -7.25 -14.33
CA SER A 225 -3.31 -8.34 -13.86
C SER A 225 -4.68 -8.35 -14.53
N ILE A 226 -5.32 -7.18 -14.68
CA ILE A 226 -6.59 -7.03 -15.42
C ILE A 226 -6.41 -7.44 -16.88
N LEU A 227 -5.37 -6.96 -17.57
CA LEU A 227 -5.13 -7.27 -18.98
C LEU A 227 -4.88 -8.77 -19.18
N LEU A 228 -4.06 -9.39 -18.33
CA LEU A 228 -3.77 -10.82 -18.43
C LEU A 228 -4.99 -11.69 -18.07
N GLU A 229 -5.78 -11.31 -17.07
CA GLU A 229 -7.04 -11.99 -16.76
C GLU A 229 -8.02 -11.89 -17.92
N VAL A 230 -8.16 -10.70 -18.54
CA VAL A 230 -9.02 -10.51 -19.72
C VAL A 230 -8.52 -11.31 -20.93
N GLU A 231 -7.20 -11.40 -21.16
CA GLU A 231 -6.63 -12.25 -22.20
C GLU A 231 -6.98 -13.73 -21.97
N ARG A 232 -6.81 -14.20 -20.73
CA ARG A 232 -7.06 -15.61 -20.38
C ARG A 232 -8.55 -15.97 -20.37
N ALA A 233 -9.41 -15.04 -19.96
CA ALA A 233 -10.86 -15.24 -19.86
C ALA A 233 -11.57 -15.08 -21.21
N PHE A 234 -11.18 -14.09 -22.01
CA PHE A 234 -11.93 -13.66 -23.20
C PHE A 234 -11.11 -13.71 -24.50
N GLY A 235 -9.83 -14.08 -24.44
CA GLY A 235 -8.98 -14.25 -25.62
C GLY A 235 -8.51 -12.94 -26.26
N TRP A 236 -8.45 -11.84 -25.52
CA TRP A 236 -7.96 -10.54 -25.99
C TRP A 236 -6.42 -10.53 -26.05
N PRO A 237 -5.78 -10.40 -27.22
CA PRO A 237 -4.35 -10.64 -27.37
C PRO A 237 -3.48 -9.43 -27.00
N PHE A 238 -3.31 -9.14 -25.71
CA PHE A 238 -2.38 -8.09 -25.27
C PHE A 238 -0.92 -8.54 -25.34
N PHE A 239 -0.66 -9.81 -25.02
CA PHE A 239 0.68 -10.40 -24.92
C PHE A 239 0.93 -11.48 -25.99
N ASP A 240 -0.09 -11.82 -26.78
CA ASP A 240 -0.01 -12.83 -27.84
C ASP A 240 0.60 -12.28 -29.14
N VAL A 241 1.83 -12.70 -29.42
CA VAL A 241 2.62 -12.31 -30.59
C VAL A 241 1.90 -12.59 -31.92
N ALA A 242 1.15 -13.69 -32.03
CA ALA A 242 0.51 -14.07 -33.28
C ALA A 242 -0.59 -13.08 -33.72
N ARG A 243 -1.11 -12.29 -32.77
CA ARG A 243 -2.15 -11.28 -32.99
C ARG A 243 -1.65 -9.87 -32.63
N GLY A 244 -0.34 -9.66 -32.67
CA GLY A 244 0.31 -8.35 -32.53
C GLY A 244 0.51 -7.88 -31.09
N GLY A 245 0.32 -8.74 -30.10
CA GLY A 245 0.70 -8.50 -28.71
C GLY A 245 2.21 -8.68 -28.50
N ASP A 246 2.68 -8.33 -27.31
CA ASP A 246 4.09 -8.51 -26.94
C ASP A 246 4.23 -8.97 -25.48
N PRO A 247 4.84 -10.14 -25.18
CA PRO A 247 5.10 -10.60 -23.82
C PRO A 247 5.93 -9.63 -22.97
N LEU A 248 6.81 -8.82 -23.56
CA LEU A 248 7.62 -7.84 -22.83
C LEU A 248 6.77 -6.69 -22.26
N LEU A 249 5.58 -6.43 -22.80
CA LEU A 249 4.65 -5.47 -22.20
C LEU A 249 4.29 -5.88 -20.76
N TRP A 250 4.09 -7.18 -20.50
CA TRP A 250 3.85 -7.66 -19.13
C TRP A 250 5.02 -7.33 -18.23
N GLN A 251 6.26 -7.57 -18.67
CA GLN A 251 7.45 -7.27 -17.88
C GLN A 251 7.57 -5.77 -17.58
N HIS A 252 7.27 -4.90 -18.56
CA HIS A 252 7.25 -3.46 -18.33
C HIS A 252 6.22 -3.07 -17.26
N LEU A 253 4.97 -3.53 -17.38
CA LEU A 253 3.91 -3.21 -16.43
C LEU A 253 4.21 -3.77 -15.04
N PHE A 254 4.65 -5.04 -14.96
CA PHE A 254 5.01 -5.68 -13.71
C PHE A 254 6.16 -4.96 -13.02
N TRP A 255 7.25 -4.61 -13.72
CA TRP A 255 8.40 -3.98 -13.07
C TRP A 255 8.24 -2.48 -12.81
N MET A 256 7.39 -1.79 -13.57
CA MET A 256 6.96 -0.42 -13.25
C MET A 256 6.30 -0.36 -11.86
N PHE A 257 5.71 -1.47 -11.42
CA PHE A 257 5.33 -1.71 -10.02
C PHE A 257 6.48 -2.31 -9.18
N GLY A 258 7.02 -3.44 -9.61
CA GLY A 258 7.81 -4.35 -8.77
C GLY A 258 9.16 -3.78 -8.34
N HIS A 259 9.72 -2.82 -9.09
CA HIS A 259 10.91 -2.12 -8.61
C HIS A 259 10.57 -1.03 -7.57
N PRO A 260 9.61 -0.12 -7.80
CA PRO A 260 9.10 0.73 -6.71
C PRO A 260 8.66 -0.05 -5.47
N GLU A 261 8.06 -1.24 -5.63
CA GLU A 261 7.62 -2.10 -4.54
C GLU A 261 8.74 -2.43 -3.55
N VAL A 262 9.96 -2.76 -4.01
CA VAL A 262 11.05 -3.07 -3.08
C VAL A 262 11.46 -1.86 -2.23
N TYR A 263 11.26 -0.63 -2.70
CA TYR A 263 11.42 0.57 -1.88
C TYR A 263 10.20 0.86 -1.01
N ILE A 264 8.99 0.51 -1.46
CA ILE A 264 7.78 0.54 -0.62
C ILE A 264 7.96 -0.39 0.59
N ILE A 265 8.75 -1.47 0.46
CA ILE A 265 9.14 -2.35 1.56
C ILE A 265 10.31 -1.76 2.38
N PHE A 266 11.36 -1.26 1.74
CA PHE A 266 12.56 -0.76 2.44
C PHE A 266 12.30 0.53 3.23
N LEU A 267 11.60 1.51 2.63
CA LEU A 267 11.44 2.83 3.22
C LEU A 267 10.73 2.80 4.59
N PRO A 268 9.58 2.11 4.77
CA PRO A 268 8.97 1.99 6.09
C PRO A 268 9.89 1.36 7.12
N ALA A 269 10.64 0.32 6.75
CA ALA A 269 11.60 -0.34 7.63
C ALA A 269 12.75 0.61 8.05
N ALA A 270 13.31 1.36 7.10
CA ALA A 270 14.27 2.43 7.38
C ALA A 270 13.67 3.55 8.25
N GLY A 271 12.38 3.83 8.11
CA GLY A 271 11.63 4.72 8.98
C GLY A 271 11.51 4.18 10.41
N LEU A 272 11.29 2.87 10.60
CA LEU A 272 11.30 2.23 11.91
C LEU A 272 12.69 2.32 12.56
N VAL A 273 13.76 2.09 11.78
CA VAL A 273 15.14 2.32 12.23
C VAL A 273 15.30 3.77 12.69
N SER A 274 14.87 4.73 11.89
CA SER A 274 14.97 6.16 12.19
C SER A 274 14.14 6.60 13.42
N ALA A 275 13.08 5.87 13.76
CA ALA A 275 12.30 6.09 14.98
C ALA A 275 12.91 5.46 16.23
N MET A 276 13.63 4.33 16.09
CA MET A 276 14.24 3.61 17.22
C MET A 276 15.65 4.10 17.54
N LEU A 277 16.46 4.35 16.51
CA LEU A 277 17.89 4.63 16.63
C LEU A 277 18.18 5.82 17.56
N PRO A 278 17.45 6.95 17.52
CA PRO A 278 17.69 8.08 18.42
C PRO A 278 17.58 7.70 19.91
N ALA A 279 16.61 6.85 20.27
CA ALA A 279 16.41 6.40 21.64
C ALA A 279 17.61 5.61 22.17
N PHE A 280 18.23 4.77 21.33
CA PHE A 280 19.43 4.00 21.69
C PHE A 280 20.72 4.81 21.57
N ALA A 281 20.77 5.82 20.70
CA ALA A 281 21.88 6.77 20.61
C ALA A 281 21.85 7.84 21.71
N ARG A 282 20.74 7.99 22.46
CA ARG A 282 20.54 9.06 23.44
C ARG A 282 20.69 10.46 22.84
N ARG A 283 20.32 10.60 21.57
CA ARG A 283 20.53 11.82 20.79
C ARG A 283 19.52 11.91 19.64
N PRO A 284 19.01 13.11 19.32
CA PRO A 284 18.28 13.33 18.07
C PRO A 284 19.10 12.94 16.84
N VAL A 285 18.41 12.57 15.78
CA VAL A 285 19.04 12.14 14.52
C VAL A 285 19.90 13.24 13.91
N VAL A 286 21.09 12.88 13.45
CA VAL A 286 22.01 13.77 12.73
C VAL A 286 21.60 13.82 11.25
N GLY A 287 21.46 15.02 10.71
CA GLY A 287 21.16 15.23 9.29
C GLY A 287 19.69 15.03 8.90
N TYR A 288 18.73 15.34 9.78
CA TYR A 288 17.29 15.21 9.50
C TYR A 288 16.86 15.75 8.11
N PRO A 289 17.24 16.97 7.68
CA PRO A 289 16.84 17.48 6.35
C PRO A 289 17.41 16.66 5.20
N TRP A 290 18.65 16.16 5.35
CA TRP A 290 19.32 15.33 4.35
C TRP A 290 18.65 13.95 4.22
N ILE A 291 18.22 13.36 5.34
CA ILE A 291 17.41 12.14 5.32
C ILE A 291 16.10 12.39 4.58
N VAL A 292 15.36 13.46 4.93
CA VAL A 292 14.08 13.78 4.27
C VAL A 292 14.28 13.98 2.76
N ALA A 293 15.29 14.75 2.35
CA ALA A 293 15.61 14.95 0.94
C ALA A 293 15.97 13.63 0.23
N SER A 294 16.72 12.76 0.89
CA SER A 294 17.10 11.45 0.35
C SER A 294 15.90 10.52 0.19
N VAL A 295 14.98 10.49 1.15
CA VAL A 295 13.76 9.68 1.07
C VAL A 295 12.86 10.16 -0.07
N VAL A 296 12.68 11.48 -0.21
CA VAL A 296 11.90 12.05 -1.34
C VAL A 296 12.58 11.76 -2.68
N GLY A 297 13.90 11.96 -2.77
CA GLY A 297 14.68 11.66 -3.97
C GLY A 297 14.61 10.18 -4.36
N MET A 298 14.71 9.27 -3.38
CA MET A 298 14.56 7.83 -3.60
C MET A 298 13.15 7.49 -4.12
N GLY A 299 12.11 8.08 -3.54
CA GLY A 299 10.74 7.89 -4.01
C GLY A 299 10.55 8.29 -5.48
N ILE A 300 11.17 9.39 -5.92
CA ILE A 300 11.10 9.84 -7.32
C ILE A 300 11.93 8.92 -8.24
N VAL A 301 13.20 8.68 -7.91
CA VAL A 301 14.12 7.90 -8.75
C VAL A 301 13.67 6.44 -8.88
N SER A 302 12.96 5.89 -7.88
CA SER A 302 12.45 4.51 -7.92
C SER A 302 11.59 4.19 -9.16
N PHE A 303 10.90 5.19 -9.72
CA PHE A 303 10.07 5.05 -10.91
C PHE A 303 10.85 5.15 -12.22
N ALA A 304 12.16 5.43 -12.19
CA ALA A 304 12.98 5.63 -13.38
C ALA A 304 13.93 4.46 -13.69
N LEU A 305 13.81 3.33 -12.99
CA LEU A 305 14.86 2.31 -12.99
C LEU A 305 14.37 0.86 -13.20
N TRP A 306 13.07 0.66 -13.39
CA TRP A 306 12.45 -0.67 -13.49
C TRP A 306 13.06 -1.58 -14.57
N GLY A 307 13.51 -1.03 -15.69
CA GLY A 307 14.05 -1.79 -16.81
C GLY A 307 15.38 -2.49 -16.50
N HIS A 308 15.99 -2.25 -15.34
CA HIS A 308 17.16 -3.01 -14.90
C HIS A 308 16.87 -4.50 -14.60
N HIS A 309 15.60 -4.88 -14.44
CA HIS A 309 15.15 -6.27 -14.34
C HIS A 309 15.00 -6.93 -15.72
N MET A 310 15.13 -6.13 -16.78
CA MET A 310 14.94 -6.52 -18.17
C MET A 310 16.26 -6.44 -18.95
N SER A 311 17.41 -6.36 -18.27
CA SER A 311 18.73 -6.18 -18.92
C SER A 311 19.12 -7.32 -19.88
N THR A 312 18.52 -8.50 -19.72
CA THR A 312 18.69 -9.68 -20.58
C THR A 312 17.48 -9.95 -21.46
N ALA A 313 16.44 -9.10 -21.39
CA ALA A 313 15.18 -9.28 -22.12
C ALA A 313 15.22 -8.75 -23.57
N GLY A 314 16.39 -8.28 -24.04
CA GLY A 314 16.56 -7.79 -25.40
C GLY A 314 16.06 -6.36 -25.64
N ILE A 315 15.87 -5.55 -24.59
CA ILE A 315 15.55 -4.12 -24.73
C ILE A 315 16.69 -3.35 -25.41
N SER A 316 16.38 -2.18 -25.99
CA SER A 316 17.38 -1.38 -26.71
C SER A 316 18.57 -0.98 -25.81
N GLY A 317 19.78 -0.93 -26.40
CA GLY A 317 21.00 -0.60 -25.65
C GLY A 317 20.94 0.77 -24.95
N HIS A 318 20.30 1.76 -25.58
CA HIS A 318 20.08 3.08 -24.98
C HIS A 318 19.16 3.01 -23.75
N ALA A 319 18.08 2.22 -23.82
CA ALA A 319 17.20 2.02 -22.67
C ALA A 319 17.93 1.27 -21.53
N ALA A 320 18.67 0.21 -21.86
CA ALA A 320 19.44 -0.54 -20.87
C ALA A 320 20.48 0.34 -20.13
N MET A 321 21.20 1.20 -20.86
CA MET A 321 22.16 2.15 -20.30
C MET A 321 21.48 3.17 -19.38
N PHE A 322 20.33 3.72 -19.80
CA PHE A 322 19.55 4.65 -18.98
C PHE A 322 19.15 4.00 -17.64
N PHE A 323 18.58 2.80 -17.67
CA PHE A 323 18.15 2.11 -16.45
C PHE A 323 19.32 1.68 -15.56
N SER A 324 20.48 1.34 -16.14
CA SER A 324 21.70 1.05 -15.39
C SER A 324 22.20 2.27 -14.61
N VAL A 325 22.31 3.44 -15.26
CA VAL A 325 22.73 4.69 -14.59
C VAL A 325 21.72 5.11 -13.51
N ALA A 326 20.42 5.04 -13.82
CA ALA A 326 19.37 5.34 -12.84
C ALA A 326 19.45 4.42 -11.61
N SER A 327 19.75 3.13 -11.81
CA SER A 327 19.94 2.17 -10.71
C SER A 327 21.12 2.53 -9.81
N MET A 328 22.26 2.91 -10.39
CA MET A 328 23.44 3.31 -9.62
C MET A 328 23.20 4.58 -8.80
N LEU A 329 22.41 5.53 -9.33
CA LEU A 329 22.10 6.78 -8.66
C LEU A 329 21.40 6.58 -7.31
N VAL A 330 20.61 5.51 -7.14
CA VAL A 330 19.91 5.21 -5.88
C VAL A 330 20.86 4.90 -4.72
N ALA A 331 22.10 4.49 -5.01
CA ALA A 331 23.11 4.30 -3.97
C ALA A 331 23.36 5.60 -3.17
N VAL A 332 23.24 6.78 -3.80
CA VAL A 332 23.51 8.07 -3.16
C VAL A 332 22.49 8.41 -2.07
N PRO A 333 21.16 8.47 -2.33
CA PRO A 333 20.16 8.66 -1.27
C PRO A 333 20.22 7.61 -0.16
N THR A 334 20.58 6.37 -0.49
CA THR A 334 20.75 5.30 0.49
C THR A 334 21.94 5.58 1.40
N ALA A 335 23.10 5.93 0.82
CA ALA A 335 24.30 6.23 1.57
C ALA A 335 24.11 7.40 2.55
N VAL A 336 23.41 8.47 2.14
CA VAL A 336 23.11 9.61 3.03
C VAL A 336 22.39 9.16 4.30
N GLN A 337 21.39 8.27 4.18
CA GLN A 337 20.65 7.76 5.33
C GLN A 337 21.55 6.94 6.26
N PHE A 338 22.37 6.04 5.70
CA PHE A 338 23.30 5.22 6.47
C PHE A 338 24.36 6.05 7.20
N PHE A 339 24.98 7.01 6.52
CA PHE A 339 25.95 7.90 7.15
C PHE A 339 25.31 8.79 8.22
N SER A 340 24.07 9.24 8.02
CA SER A 340 23.31 9.93 9.06
C SER A 340 23.07 9.06 10.31
N TRP A 341 22.72 7.79 10.14
CA TRP A 341 22.55 6.86 11.26
C TRP A 341 23.87 6.59 11.99
N LEU A 342 24.96 6.36 11.24
CA LEU A 342 26.30 6.19 11.82
C LEU A 342 26.74 7.44 12.57
N ALA A 343 26.54 8.63 12.00
CA ALA A 343 26.85 9.90 12.65
C ALA A 343 26.01 10.11 13.93
N THR A 344 24.75 9.66 13.93
CA THR A 344 23.88 9.72 15.12
C THR A 344 24.42 8.84 16.24
N LEU A 345 24.85 7.62 15.92
CA LEU A 345 25.47 6.71 16.89
C LEU A 345 26.82 7.24 17.39
N TYR A 346 27.66 7.75 16.49
CA TYR A 346 28.98 8.30 16.79
C TYR A 346 28.91 9.54 17.70
N ALA A 347 27.99 10.45 17.41
CA ALA A 347 27.80 11.68 18.21
C ALA A 347 26.99 11.46 19.50
N GLY A 348 26.44 10.25 19.68
CA GLY A 348 25.57 9.88 20.79
C GLY A 348 26.29 9.08 21.88
N ARG A 349 25.51 8.40 22.71
CA ARG A 349 25.97 7.42 23.71
C ARG A 349 25.21 6.10 23.48
N PRO A 350 25.65 5.26 22.53
CA PRO A 350 24.94 4.04 22.15
C PRO A 350 24.70 3.11 23.34
N VAL A 351 23.43 2.72 23.55
CA VAL A 351 23.03 1.75 24.58
C VAL A 351 22.74 0.41 23.91
N LEU A 352 23.62 -0.58 24.14
CA LEU A 352 23.53 -1.92 23.56
C LEU A 352 22.48 -2.79 24.27
N ARG A 353 21.21 -2.52 24.01
CA ARG A 353 20.08 -3.39 24.39
C ARG A 353 19.61 -4.24 23.21
N LEU A 354 18.70 -5.18 23.48
CA LEU A 354 18.23 -6.16 22.50
C LEU A 354 17.79 -5.53 21.15
N PRO A 355 16.96 -4.47 21.07
CA PRO A 355 16.61 -3.88 19.77
C PRO A 355 17.83 -3.33 19.02
N MET A 356 18.80 -2.75 19.72
CA MET A 356 20.03 -2.22 19.12
C MET A 356 20.89 -3.33 18.50
N LEU A 357 20.84 -4.55 19.04
CA LEU A 357 21.53 -5.71 18.46
C LEU A 357 20.96 -6.06 17.07
N TYR A 358 19.63 -6.06 16.92
CA TYR A 358 18.97 -6.25 15.62
C TYR A 358 19.23 -5.07 14.66
N LEU A 359 19.28 -3.83 15.16
CA LEU A 359 19.68 -2.67 14.35
C LEU A 359 21.12 -2.77 13.85
N ALA A 360 22.04 -3.31 14.64
CA ALA A 360 23.40 -3.57 14.19
C ALA A 360 23.44 -4.68 13.11
N GLY A 361 22.64 -5.74 13.27
CA GLY A 361 22.48 -6.78 12.26
C GLY A 361 21.92 -6.24 10.93
N PHE A 362 20.93 -5.34 11.00
CA PHE A 362 20.42 -4.57 9.85
C PHE A 362 21.54 -3.84 9.13
N LEU A 363 22.34 -3.03 9.85
CA LEU A 363 23.42 -2.26 9.23
C LEU A 363 24.43 -3.17 8.53
N ALA A 364 24.82 -4.28 9.16
CA ALA A 364 25.81 -5.20 8.60
C ALA A 364 25.28 -5.92 7.35
N ILE A 365 24.10 -6.54 7.43
CA ILE A 365 23.55 -7.35 6.32
C ILE A 365 23.15 -6.44 5.15
N PHE A 366 22.50 -5.31 5.43
CA PHE A 366 22.01 -4.46 4.35
C PHE A 366 23.14 -3.82 3.55
N VAL A 367 24.25 -3.42 4.18
CA VAL A 367 25.41 -2.88 3.44
C VAL A 367 25.97 -3.91 2.47
N LEU A 368 26.12 -5.17 2.90
CA LEU A 368 26.56 -6.26 2.02
C LEU A 368 25.56 -6.51 0.87
N GLY A 369 24.26 -6.43 1.15
CA GLY A 369 23.20 -6.50 0.14
C GLY A 369 23.24 -5.33 -0.86
N GLY A 370 23.45 -4.11 -0.37
CA GLY A 370 23.55 -2.92 -1.20
C GLY A 370 24.74 -2.98 -2.15
N MET A 371 25.89 -3.49 -1.70
CA MET A 371 27.07 -3.69 -2.54
C MET A 371 26.79 -4.63 -3.71
N THR A 372 26.12 -5.77 -3.45
CA THR A 372 25.76 -6.72 -4.52
C THR A 372 24.68 -6.17 -5.46
N GLY A 373 23.84 -5.25 -4.98
CA GLY A 373 22.88 -4.52 -5.82
C GLY A 373 23.56 -3.57 -6.80
N VAL A 374 24.60 -2.86 -6.36
CA VAL A 374 25.43 -2.03 -7.26
C VAL A 374 26.12 -2.90 -8.31
N MET A 375 26.56 -4.11 -7.94
CA MET A 375 27.12 -5.06 -8.91
C MET A 375 26.08 -5.46 -9.97
N LEU A 376 24.84 -5.76 -9.58
CA LEU A 376 23.76 -6.08 -10.51
C LEU A 376 23.29 -4.89 -11.35
N ALA A 377 23.54 -3.65 -10.92
CA ALA A 377 23.30 -2.47 -11.74
C ALA A 377 24.30 -2.35 -12.91
N LEU A 378 25.45 -3.03 -12.84
CA LEU A 378 26.44 -3.07 -13.93
C LEU A 378 25.99 -4.07 -15.00
N LEU A 379 25.65 -3.60 -16.20
CA LEU A 379 25.12 -4.44 -17.27
C LEU A 379 25.98 -5.68 -17.59
N PRO A 380 27.32 -5.58 -17.78
CA PRO A 380 28.11 -6.76 -18.14
C PRO A 380 28.12 -7.83 -17.04
N PHE A 381 28.13 -7.39 -15.77
CA PHE A 381 28.04 -8.30 -14.65
C PHE A 381 26.65 -8.93 -14.57
N ASN A 382 25.60 -8.12 -14.72
CA ASN A 382 24.22 -8.60 -14.68
C ASN A 382 23.97 -9.62 -15.79
N TRP A 383 24.49 -9.45 -17.01
CA TRP A 383 24.32 -10.45 -18.08
C TRP A 383 24.82 -11.85 -17.71
N GLN A 384 25.83 -11.95 -16.83
CA GLN A 384 26.31 -13.24 -16.31
C GLN A 384 25.53 -13.69 -15.07
N ALA A 385 25.21 -12.76 -14.17
CA ALA A 385 24.58 -13.08 -12.89
C ALA A 385 23.05 -13.21 -12.97
N HIS A 386 22.41 -12.71 -14.03
CA HIS A 386 20.96 -12.68 -14.18
C HIS A 386 20.36 -14.08 -14.09
N ASP A 387 19.21 -14.20 -13.44
CA ASP A 387 18.53 -15.49 -13.25
C ASP A 387 19.39 -16.59 -12.56
N THR A 388 20.50 -16.25 -11.90
CA THR A 388 21.27 -17.19 -11.07
C THR A 388 20.94 -17.06 -9.59
N HIS A 389 21.48 -17.97 -8.77
CA HIS A 389 21.49 -17.84 -7.32
C HIS A 389 22.10 -16.54 -6.80
N PHE A 390 22.92 -15.81 -7.58
CA PHE A 390 23.48 -14.52 -7.16
C PHE A 390 22.37 -13.49 -6.93
N VAL A 391 21.39 -13.41 -7.84
CA VAL A 391 20.23 -12.51 -7.71
C VAL A 391 19.35 -12.94 -6.53
N VAL A 392 19.19 -14.25 -6.31
CA VAL A 392 18.44 -14.77 -5.15
C VAL A 392 19.09 -14.32 -3.85
N ALA A 393 20.42 -14.48 -3.74
CA ALA A 393 21.17 -14.08 -2.56
C ALA A 393 21.10 -12.56 -2.33
N HIS A 394 21.36 -11.76 -3.37
CA HIS A 394 21.25 -10.30 -3.30
C HIS A 394 19.88 -9.86 -2.77
N LEU A 395 18.80 -10.35 -3.37
CA LEU A 395 17.43 -9.99 -2.98
C LEU A 395 17.15 -10.32 -1.51
N HIS A 396 17.59 -11.48 -1.03
CA HIS A 396 17.40 -11.86 0.38
C HIS A 396 18.28 -11.04 1.33
N TYR A 397 19.49 -10.64 0.95
CA TYR A 397 20.31 -9.70 1.74
C TYR A 397 19.62 -8.36 1.91
N VAL A 398 19.06 -7.78 0.85
CA VAL A 398 18.38 -6.48 0.96
C VAL A 398 17.01 -6.58 1.63
N LEU A 399 16.23 -7.65 1.43
CA LEU A 399 14.92 -7.81 2.07
C LEU A 399 15.05 -8.25 3.53
N ILE A 400 15.77 -9.33 3.82
CA ILE A 400 15.92 -9.78 5.21
C ILE A 400 16.73 -8.76 6.01
N GLY A 401 17.86 -8.31 5.46
CA GLY A 401 18.67 -7.26 6.08
C GLY A 401 17.90 -5.97 6.23
N GLY A 402 17.33 -5.44 5.14
CA GLY A 402 16.73 -4.10 5.09
C GLY A 402 15.33 -3.97 5.68
N MET A 403 14.61 -5.08 5.81
CA MET A 403 13.22 -5.07 6.28
C MET A 403 13.01 -5.98 7.51
N VAL A 404 13.42 -7.24 7.45
CA VAL A 404 13.13 -8.20 8.54
C VAL A 404 13.91 -7.89 9.82
N PHE A 405 15.21 -7.56 9.74
CA PHE A 405 15.97 -7.17 10.94
C PHE A 405 15.40 -5.90 11.63
N PRO A 406 15.08 -4.82 10.90
CA PRO A 406 14.34 -3.68 11.47
C PRO A 406 12.99 -4.06 12.09
N LEU A 407 12.24 -4.97 11.47
CA LEU A 407 10.97 -5.46 12.02
C LEU A 407 11.15 -6.24 13.32
N LEU A 408 12.18 -7.08 13.43
CA LEU A 408 12.50 -7.79 14.67
C LEU A 408 12.93 -6.80 15.77
N ALA A 409 13.73 -5.79 15.42
CA ALA A 409 14.06 -4.70 16.33
C ALA A 409 12.78 -3.96 16.80
N ALA A 410 11.89 -3.64 15.85
CA ALA A 410 10.62 -2.97 16.09
C ALA A 410 9.70 -3.78 17.00
N ALA A 411 9.58 -5.09 16.75
CA ALA A 411 8.81 -6.00 17.58
C ALA A 411 9.31 -5.94 19.03
N TYR A 412 10.62 -6.02 19.27
CA TYR A 412 11.18 -5.94 20.62
C TYR A 412 11.09 -4.54 21.25
N TYR A 413 11.21 -3.48 20.48
CA TYR A 413 11.13 -2.10 20.96
C TYR A 413 9.70 -1.72 21.37
N TRP A 414 8.70 -2.01 20.54
CA TRP A 414 7.30 -1.67 20.80
C TRP A 414 6.50 -2.80 21.47
N MET A 415 7.09 -3.97 21.79
CA MET A 415 6.43 -5.03 22.57
C MET A 415 5.75 -4.53 23.86
N PRO A 416 6.35 -3.61 24.64
CA PRO A 416 5.69 -3.04 25.81
C PRO A 416 4.39 -2.32 25.47
N HIS A 417 4.25 -1.69 24.31
CA HIS A 417 2.98 -1.09 23.91
C HIS A 417 1.89 -2.13 23.69
N VAL A 418 2.22 -3.30 23.16
CA VAL A 418 1.22 -4.33 22.86
C VAL A 418 0.80 -5.08 24.12
N SER A 419 1.78 -5.45 24.96
CA SER A 419 1.57 -6.37 26.10
C SER A 419 1.64 -5.72 27.48
N GLY A 420 2.18 -4.49 27.58
CA GLY A 420 2.50 -3.85 28.86
C GLY A 420 3.73 -4.43 29.55
N ARG A 421 4.50 -5.28 28.84
CA ARG A 421 5.56 -6.11 29.41
C ARG A 421 6.85 -6.04 28.59
N MET A 422 7.97 -6.25 29.27
CA MET A 422 9.32 -6.24 28.67
C MET A 422 9.65 -7.61 28.06
N PRO A 423 10.34 -7.65 26.90
CA PRO A 423 10.82 -8.90 26.30
C PRO A 423 12.01 -9.54 27.04
N SER A 424 12.29 -10.82 26.76
CA SER A 424 13.41 -11.56 27.37
C SER A 424 14.68 -11.24 26.63
N ALA A 425 15.64 -10.69 27.37
CA ALA A 425 16.97 -10.44 26.82
C ALA A 425 17.69 -11.74 26.44
N LEU A 426 17.43 -12.87 27.11
CA LEU A 426 18.13 -14.12 26.85
C LEU A 426 17.64 -14.78 25.56
N LEU A 427 16.34 -15.06 25.47
CA LEU A 427 15.74 -15.72 24.31
C LEU A 427 15.90 -14.87 23.05
N GLY A 428 15.65 -13.56 23.16
CA GLY A 428 15.81 -12.66 22.02
C GLY A 428 17.25 -12.55 21.49
N ARG A 429 18.27 -12.70 22.35
CA ARG A 429 19.68 -12.73 21.91
C ARG A 429 20.03 -14.04 21.20
N TRP A 430 19.55 -15.17 21.69
CA TRP A 430 19.73 -16.45 21.00
C TRP A 430 19.00 -16.47 19.65
N ALA A 431 17.77 -15.95 19.61
CA ALA A 431 17.03 -15.80 18.36
C ALA A 431 17.82 -14.94 17.36
N PHE A 432 18.39 -13.82 17.82
CA PHE A 432 19.23 -12.97 16.98
C PHE A 432 20.41 -13.74 16.37
N TRP A 433 21.21 -14.44 17.18
CA TRP A 433 22.41 -15.11 16.68
C TRP A 433 22.08 -16.27 15.74
N LEU A 434 21.03 -17.04 16.01
CA LEU A 434 20.55 -18.08 15.12
C LEU A 434 20.08 -17.51 13.78
N ILE A 435 19.31 -16.41 13.81
CA ILE A 435 18.84 -15.74 12.59
C ILE A 435 20.02 -15.15 11.82
N PHE A 436 20.93 -14.44 12.48
CA PHE A 436 22.06 -13.75 11.85
C PHE A 436 23.08 -14.71 11.24
N ALA A 437 23.49 -15.74 11.99
CA ALA A 437 24.41 -16.76 11.51
C ALA A 437 23.75 -17.65 10.45
N GLY A 438 22.52 -18.11 10.69
CA GLY A 438 21.75 -18.90 9.75
C GLY A 438 21.52 -18.16 8.43
N PHE A 439 21.20 -16.86 8.48
CA PHE A 439 21.04 -16.02 7.30
C PHE A 439 22.30 -15.99 6.43
N ASN A 440 23.46 -15.66 7.01
CA ASN A 440 24.71 -15.61 6.24
C ASN A 440 25.10 -16.99 5.72
N LEU A 441 24.93 -18.05 6.53
CA LEU A 441 25.18 -19.42 6.09
C LEU A 441 24.22 -19.86 4.98
N THR A 442 23.01 -19.30 4.92
CA THR A 442 22.05 -19.58 3.84
C THR A 442 22.45 -18.90 2.54
N PHE A 443 22.62 -17.58 2.58
CA PHE A 443 22.64 -16.76 1.36
C PHE A 443 24.04 -16.34 0.91
N LEU A 444 25.05 -16.33 1.80
CA LEU A 444 26.42 -16.07 1.36
C LEU A 444 26.93 -17.15 0.39
N PRO A 445 26.74 -18.48 0.66
CA PRO A 445 27.10 -19.52 -0.31
C PRO A 445 26.33 -19.41 -1.62
N MET A 446 25.11 -18.88 -1.60
CA MET A 446 24.32 -18.70 -2.82
C MET A 446 24.94 -17.71 -3.80
N HIS A 447 25.60 -16.65 -3.32
CA HIS A 447 26.39 -15.77 -4.21
C HIS A 447 27.47 -16.56 -4.95
N LEU A 448 28.15 -17.49 -4.26
CA LEU A 448 29.16 -18.36 -4.87
C LEU A 448 28.53 -19.31 -5.90
N THR A 449 27.45 -20.02 -5.54
CA THR A 449 26.76 -20.90 -6.52
C THR A 449 26.25 -20.12 -7.74
N GLY A 450 25.82 -18.87 -7.56
CA GLY A 450 25.40 -18.01 -8.65
C GLY A 450 26.56 -17.62 -9.58
N MET A 451 27.73 -17.28 -9.02
CA MET A 451 28.94 -17.04 -9.81
C MET A 451 29.47 -18.31 -10.51
N LEU A 452 29.20 -19.48 -9.95
CA LEU A 452 29.47 -20.79 -10.57
C LEU A 452 28.39 -21.20 -11.60
N GLY A 453 27.42 -20.33 -11.89
CA GLY A 453 26.43 -20.53 -12.94
C GLY A 453 25.18 -21.32 -12.53
N MET A 454 24.93 -21.53 -11.23
CA MET A 454 23.70 -22.20 -10.79
C MET A 454 22.46 -21.33 -11.07
N PRO A 455 21.55 -21.74 -11.97
CA PRO A 455 20.34 -20.99 -12.25
C PRO A 455 19.39 -21.04 -11.05
N ARG A 456 18.56 -20.00 -10.88
CA ARG A 456 17.44 -20.04 -9.93
C ARG A 456 16.30 -20.88 -10.50
N ARG A 457 15.38 -21.34 -9.62
CA ARG A 457 14.15 -22.08 -9.98
C ARG A 457 14.38 -23.45 -10.61
N VAL A 458 15.54 -24.05 -10.36
CA VAL A 458 15.77 -25.46 -10.64
C VAL A 458 15.38 -26.28 -9.41
N HIS A 459 14.72 -27.42 -9.61
CA HIS A 459 14.29 -28.32 -8.52
C HIS A 459 15.35 -29.39 -8.20
N ALA A 460 16.27 -29.66 -9.11
CA ALA A 460 17.33 -30.65 -9.01
C ALA A 460 18.58 -30.16 -9.76
N TYR A 461 19.75 -30.71 -9.42
CA TYR A 461 21.02 -30.37 -10.07
C TYR A 461 21.98 -31.59 -10.07
N PRO A 462 22.91 -31.69 -11.04
CA PRO A 462 23.87 -32.79 -11.09
C PRO A 462 24.81 -32.80 -9.87
N ALA A 463 25.18 -33.98 -9.35
CA ALA A 463 26.05 -34.10 -8.18
C ALA A 463 27.49 -33.60 -8.45
N ASP A 464 27.96 -33.72 -9.69
CA ASP A 464 29.28 -33.25 -10.16
C ASP A 464 29.33 -31.76 -10.51
N SER A 465 28.24 -31.01 -10.33
CA SER A 465 28.16 -29.57 -10.62
C SER A 465 29.07 -28.68 -9.76
N GLY A 466 29.63 -29.20 -8.66
CA GLY A 466 30.38 -28.42 -7.68
C GLY A 466 29.50 -27.56 -6.76
N TRP A 467 28.17 -27.66 -6.85
CA TRP A 467 27.23 -26.87 -6.05
C TRP A 467 26.74 -27.57 -4.79
N GLU A 468 26.98 -28.87 -4.65
CA GLU A 468 26.36 -29.72 -3.63
C GLU A 468 26.69 -29.26 -2.20
N TRP A 469 27.97 -29.13 -1.86
CA TRP A 469 28.37 -28.67 -0.52
C TRP A 469 27.88 -27.26 -0.19
N LEU A 470 27.86 -26.36 -1.18
CA LEU A 470 27.36 -24.99 -0.99
C LEU A 470 25.85 -24.99 -0.77
N ASN A 471 25.10 -25.82 -1.50
CA ASN A 471 23.66 -25.97 -1.30
C ASN A 471 23.33 -26.64 0.04
N LEU A 472 24.08 -27.65 0.46
CA LEU A 472 23.89 -28.26 1.76
C LEU A 472 24.13 -27.25 2.89
N ALA A 473 25.22 -26.48 2.79
CA ALA A 473 25.49 -25.37 3.73
C ALA A 473 24.34 -24.36 3.74
N SER A 474 23.87 -23.96 2.55
CA SER A 474 22.70 -23.07 2.43
C SER A 474 21.45 -23.65 3.10
N SER A 475 21.20 -24.95 2.97
CA SER A 475 20.05 -25.61 3.59
C SER A 475 20.16 -25.70 5.11
N VAL A 476 21.34 -26.05 5.64
CA VAL A 476 21.61 -26.03 7.09
C VAL A 476 21.44 -24.62 7.65
N GLY A 477 21.98 -23.60 6.97
CA GLY A 477 21.76 -22.20 7.31
C GLY A 477 20.28 -21.84 7.38
N GLY A 478 19.48 -22.32 6.41
CA GLY A 478 18.05 -22.08 6.35
C GLY A 478 17.31 -22.64 7.56
N PHE A 479 17.62 -23.88 7.94
CA PHE A 479 17.02 -24.51 9.12
C PHE A 479 17.48 -23.87 10.45
N LEU A 480 18.73 -23.41 10.55
CA LEU A 480 19.20 -22.62 11.69
C LEU A 480 18.44 -21.30 11.81
N GLN A 481 18.23 -20.62 10.69
CA GLN A 481 17.45 -19.39 10.64
C GLN A 481 15.98 -19.65 11.05
N ALA A 482 15.37 -20.74 10.56
CA ALA A 482 14.01 -21.13 10.94
C ALA A 482 13.88 -21.41 12.44
N ALA A 483 14.87 -22.09 13.04
CA ALA A 483 14.92 -22.30 14.50
C ALA A 483 15.01 -20.97 15.26
N GLY A 484 15.79 -20.01 14.75
CA GLY A 484 15.88 -18.66 15.30
C GLY A 484 14.55 -17.88 15.25
N PHE A 485 13.83 -17.95 14.13
CA PHE A 485 12.48 -17.38 14.04
C PHE A 485 11.47 -18.09 14.96
N GLY A 486 11.57 -19.42 15.08
CA GLY A 486 10.77 -20.19 16.04
C GLY A 486 11.00 -19.72 17.48
N LEU A 487 12.26 -19.46 17.84
CA LEU A 487 12.63 -18.93 19.15
C LEU A 487 12.11 -17.50 19.36
N PHE A 488 12.12 -16.65 18.34
CA PHE A 488 11.50 -15.32 18.38
C PHE A 488 9.98 -15.41 18.63
N VAL A 489 9.27 -16.26 17.90
CA VAL A 489 7.81 -16.44 18.08
C VAL A 489 7.49 -16.98 19.47
N LEU A 490 8.26 -17.98 19.93
CA LEU A 490 8.15 -18.51 21.28
C LEU A 490 8.36 -17.41 22.33
N ASP A 491 9.37 -16.57 22.13
CA ASP A 491 9.67 -15.44 22.99
C ASP A 491 8.47 -14.48 23.04
N VAL A 492 7.97 -14.01 21.91
CA VAL A 492 6.79 -13.13 21.85
C VAL A 492 5.59 -13.75 22.59
N PHE A 493 5.30 -15.03 22.36
CA PHE A 493 4.20 -15.74 22.99
C PHE A 493 4.34 -15.84 24.52
N LEU A 494 5.51 -16.25 25.01
CA LEU A 494 5.80 -16.33 26.45
C LEU A 494 5.70 -14.94 27.09
N HIS A 495 6.19 -13.89 26.44
CA HIS A 495 6.20 -12.54 26.99
C HIS A 495 4.82 -11.96 27.21
N VAL A 496 3.92 -12.13 26.24
CA VAL A 496 2.53 -11.69 26.37
C VAL A 496 1.88 -12.33 27.61
N ARG A 497 2.23 -13.58 27.95
CA ARG A 497 1.62 -14.33 29.06
C ARG A 497 2.32 -14.21 30.41
N THR A 498 3.64 -14.16 30.47
CA THR A 498 4.41 -14.22 31.73
C THR A 498 5.50 -13.15 31.86
N GLY A 499 5.62 -12.24 30.89
CA GLY A 499 6.64 -11.19 30.90
C GLY A 499 6.56 -10.23 32.09
N ARG A 500 7.72 -9.64 32.45
CA ARG A 500 7.81 -8.62 33.51
C ARG A 500 7.09 -7.34 33.07
N ARG A 501 6.31 -6.72 33.98
CA ARG A 501 5.64 -5.44 33.70
C ARG A 501 6.66 -4.38 33.28
N SER A 502 6.34 -3.64 32.23
CA SER A 502 7.15 -2.54 31.75
C SER A 502 6.98 -1.32 32.65
N ARG A 503 8.07 -0.57 32.84
CA ARG A 503 8.00 0.83 33.31
C ARG A 503 7.42 1.71 32.19
N HIS A 504 6.90 2.88 32.55
CA HIS A 504 6.53 3.90 31.57
C HIS A 504 7.79 4.36 30.81
N ASN A 505 7.70 4.48 29.47
CA ASN A 505 8.82 4.81 28.59
C ASN A 505 10.13 4.04 28.94
N PRO A 506 10.16 2.70 28.77
CA PRO A 506 11.29 1.87 29.19
C PRO A 506 12.60 2.23 28.50
N TRP A 507 12.51 2.84 27.32
CA TRP A 507 13.65 3.22 26.49
C TRP A 507 14.02 4.69 26.61
N GLU A 508 13.36 5.50 27.44
CA GLU A 508 13.62 6.96 27.53
C GLU A 508 13.62 7.65 26.14
N SER A 509 12.68 7.23 25.28
CA SER A 509 12.49 7.79 23.94
C SER A 509 11.94 9.22 24.00
N GLY A 510 12.27 10.03 23.00
CA GLY A 510 11.76 11.39 22.81
C GLY A 510 10.38 11.46 22.16
N GLY A 511 9.93 10.39 21.50
CA GLY A 511 8.72 10.38 20.68
C GLY A 511 7.40 10.36 21.46
N LEU A 512 6.32 10.90 20.86
CA LEU A 512 4.98 10.98 21.46
C LEU A 512 4.34 9.62 21.70
N GLU A 513 4.76 8.57 20.99
CA GLU A 513 4.24 7.23 21.20
C GLU A 513 4.44 6.76 22.64
N TRP A 514 5.49 7.22 23.32
CA TRP A 514 5.77 6.92 24.73
C TRP A 514 5.20 7.92 25.74
N ALA A 515 4.36 8.86 25.29
CA ALA A 515 3.71 9.85 26.16
C ALA A 515 2.38 9.33 26.75
N MET A 516 2.00 8.10 26.42
CA MET A 516 0.75 7.46 26.83
C MET A 516 0.99 6.34 27.85
N PRO A 517 -0.05 5.88 28.57
CA PRO A 517 -0.01 4.64 29.32
C PRO A 517 0.49 3.47 28.46
N THR A 518 1.10 2.47 29.10
CA THR A 518 1.65 1.28 28.46
C THR A 518 1.01 0.04 29.10
N PRO A 519 0.11 -0.70 28.40
CA PRO A 519 -0.34 -0.52 27.01
C PRO A 519 -1.13 0.78 26.75
N PRO A 520 -1.16 1.28 25.49
CA PRO A 520 -1.98 2.42 25.10
C PRO A 520 -3.47 2.19 25.30
N THR A 521 -4.19 3.26 25.61
CA THR A 521 -5.65 3.26 25.72
C THR A 521 -6.30 3.29 24.34
N SER A 522 -7.59 2.97 24.25
CA SER A 522 -8.30 2.91 22.96
C SER A 522 -8.35 4.24 22.20
N TYR A 523 -8.23 5.37 22.91
CA TYR A 523 -8.28 6.73 22.37
C TYR A 523 -6.89 7.38 22.23
N ASN A 524 -5.79 6.67 22.52
CA ASN A 524 -4.42 7.18 22.62
C ASN A 524 -4.27 8.33 23.65
N PHE A 525 -4.59 9.57 23.25
CA PHE A 525 -4.38 10.78 24.05
C PHE A 525 -5.69 11.34 24.59
N ALA A 526 -5.74 11.60 25.90
CA ALA A 526 -6.89 12.24 26.53
C ALA A 526 -7.05 13.70 26.07
N ALA A 527 -5.94 14.40 25.80
CA ALA A 527 -5.91 15.68 25.10
C ALA A 527 -4.90 15.63 23.95
N ILE A 528 -5.23 16.24 22.81
CA ILE A 528 -4.33 16.36 21.66
C ILE A 528 -3.19 17.35 22.00
N PRO A 529 -1.92 17.00 21.75
CA PRO A 529 -0.79 17.86 22.08
C PRO A 529 -0.77 19.18 21.30
N ASP A 530 -0.29 20.23 21.98
CA ASP A 530 0.11 21.50 21.36
C ASP A 530 1.63 21.64 21.39
N LEU A 531 2.24 21.58 20.21
CA LEU A 531 3.68 21.67 19.99
C LEU A 531 4.09 23.01 19.38
N ALA A 532 3.20 24.00 19.29
CA ALA A 532 3.48 25.26 18.59
C ALA A 532 4.64 26.04 19.23
N ALA A 533 4.76 26.00 20.56
CA ALA A 533 5.81 26.66 21.32
C ALA A 533 7.13 25.87 21.40
N MET A 534 7.17 24.65 20.86
CA MET A 534 8.40 23.83 20.89
C MET A 534 9.46 24.38 19.93
N PRO A 535 10.76 24.28 20.29
CA PRO A 535 11.83 24.62 19.37
C PRO A 535 11.76 23.76 18.11
N PRO A 536 12.29 24.22 16.96
CA PRO A 536 12.24 23.47 15.70
C PRO A 536 12.76 22.03 15.79
N SER A 537 13.81 21.80 16.59
CA SER A 537 14.38 20.47 16.85
C SER A 537 13.55 19.62 17.82
N GLY A 538 12.64 20.22 18.59
CA GLY A 538 11.95 19.53 19.68
C GLY A 538 10.59 18.95 19.34
N ALA A 539 10.02 19.26 18.18
CA ALA A 539 8.71 18.74 17.80
C ALA A 539 8.74 17.28 17.31
N ALA A 540 9.87 16.78 16.83
CA ALA A 540 10.05 15.37 16.49
C ALA A 540 10.26 14.49 17.74
N ASP A 541 10.91 15.05 18.78
CA ASP A 541 11.27 14.35 20.03
C ASP A 541 10.80 15.12 21.29
N PRO A 542 9.49 15.42 21.43
CA PRO A 542 9.00 16.35 22.44
C PRO A 542 9.22 15.90 23.89
N LEU A 543 9.29 14.59 24.18
CA LEU A 543 9.51 14.09 25.54
C LEU A 543 10.92 14.36 26.07
N TRP A 544 11.90 14.59 25.20
CA TRP A 544 13.25 15.00 25.64
C TRP A 544 13.29 16.47 26.08
N HIS A 545 12.37 17.29 25.57
CA HIS A 545 12.24 18.70 25.94
C HIS A 545 11.27 18.92 27.11
N GLN A 546 10.18 18.16 27.16
CA GLN A 546 9.15 18.24 28.21
C GLN A 546 8.82 16.84 28.72
N ARG A 547 9.49 16.42 29.80
CA ARG A 547 9.35 15.07 30.37
C ARG A 547 7.98 14.81 30.99
N ASP A 548 7.30 15.85 31.46
CA ASP A 548 5.98 15.80 32.08
C ASP A 548 4.82 15.87 31.06
N LEU A 549 5.12 16.02 29.77
CA LEU A 549 4.11 16.18 28.72
C LEU A 549 3.05 15.07 28.74
N GLY A 550 3.44 13.80 28.89
CA GLY A 550 2.49 12.70 28.96
C GLY A 550 1.49 12.83 30.13
N ALA A 551 1.96 13.24 31.31
CA ALA A 551 1.12 13.47 32.48
C ALA A 551 0.16 14.67 32.26
N ARG A 552 0.65 15.74 31.63
CA ARG A 552 -0.16 16.91 31.27
C ARG A 552 -1.29 16.54 30.30
N LEU A 553 -0.98 15.78 29.24
CA LEU A 553 -1.98 15.31 28.28
C LEU A 553 -3.03 14.41 28.93
N ALA A 554 -2.61 13.49 29.81
CA ALA A 554 -3.52 12.65 30.59
C ALA A 554 -4.44 13.49 31.51
N SER A 555 -3.91 14.56 32.12
CA SER A 555 -4.67 15.51 32.93
C SER A 555 -5.62 16.41 32.12
N GLY A 556 -5.61 16.32 30.79
CA GLY A 556 -6.50 17.07 29.90
C GLY A 556 -5.95 18.41 29.42
N GLN A 557 -4.65 18.67 29.57
CA GLN A 557 -4.02 19.89 29.08
C GLN A 557 -3.67 19.73 27.60
N GLY A 558 -4.46 20.33 26.71
CA GLY A 558 -4.32 20.25 25.26
C GLY A 558 -5.66 20.47 24.56
N TYR A 559 -5.74 20.10 23.29
CA TYR A 559 -6.97 20.25 22.51
C TYR A 559 -7.90 19.03 22.66
N LEU A 560 -9.21 19.25 22.49
CA LEU A 560 -10.27 18.25 22.48
C LEU A 560 -10.28 17.35 23.73
N ALA A 561 -9.97 17.91 24.91
CA ALA A 561 -9.89 17.18 26.17
C ALA A 561 -11.25 16.86 26.82
N ASP A 562 -12.34 17.43 26.30
CA ASP A 562 -13.70 17.24 26.82
C ASP A 562 -14.43 16.13 26.04
N PRO A 563 -14.81 15.01 26.69
CA PRO A 563 -15.58 13.93 26.08
C PRO A 563 -17.09 14.21 26.05
N GLY A 564 -17.58 15.34 26.58
CA GLY A 564 -19.01 15.61 26.79
C GLY A 564 -19.91 15.53 25.55
N ARG A 565 -19.34 15.55 24.34
CA ARG A 565 -20.07 15.37 23.07
C ARG A 565 -20.37 13.91 22.72
N GLY A 566 -19.74 12.93 23.38
CA GLY A 566 -19.96 11.50 23.12
C GLY A 566 -19.51 11.04 21.72
N GLN A 567 -18.63 11.79 21.05
CA GLN A 567 -18.19 11.53 19.67
C GLN A 567 -16.70 11.19 19.62
N ARG A 568 -16.31 10.38 18.63
CA ARG A 568 -14.90 10.17 18.29
C ARG A 568 -14.40 11.39 17.53
N GLU A 569 -13.62 12.22 18.20
CA GLU A 569 -13.12 13.48 17.65
C GLU A 569 -11.60 13.52 17.63
N THR A 570 -11.04 14.08 16.55
CA THR A 570 -9.63 14.44 16.45
C THR A 570 -9.45 15.79 15.75
N LEU A 571 -8.22 16.31 15.80
CA LEU A 571 -7.87 17.59 15.21
C LEU A 571 -7.28 17.40 13.81
N ALA A 572 -7.74 18.21 12.85
CA ALA A 572 -7.05 18.39 11.59
C ALA A 572 -6.27 19.71 11.59
N VAL A 573 -5.10 19.69 10.96
CA VAL A 573 -4.19 20.83 10.84
C VAL A 573 -3.94 21.23 9.38
N GLU A 574 -3.52 22.48 9.20
CA GLU A 574 -2.97 22.93 7.92
C GLU A 574 -1.66 22.22 7.58
N VAL A 575 -1.52 21.77 6.33
CA VAL A 575 -0.37 20.96 5.88
C VAL A 575 0.96 21.66 6.16
N ARG A 576 1.05 22.95 5.81
CA ARG A 576 2.29 23.75 5.86
C ARG A 576 2.62 24.25 7.27
N THR A 577 1.64 24.79 7.98
CA THR A 577 1.86 25.54 9.23
C THR A 577 1.69 24.69 10.48
N GLY A 578 0.98 23.55 10.39
CA GLY A 578 0.59 22.74 11.54
C GLY A 578 -0.49 23.40 12.41
N ARG A 579 -1.05 24.54 12.00
CA ARG A 579 -2.09 25.22 12.77
C ARG A 579 -3.38 24.41 12.78
N PRO A 580 -4.08 24.32 13.92
CA PRO A 580 -5.43 23.77 14.00
C PRO A 580 -6.35 24.37 12.93
N ALA A 581 -6.98 23.53 12.11
CA ALA A 581 -7.82 23.96 10.99
C ALA A 581 -9.29 23.65 11.21
N HIS A 582 -9.61 22.44 11.65
CA HIS A 582 -10.99 21.98 11.88
C HIS A 582 -11.04 20.72 12.77
N VAL A 583 -12.21 20.39 13.31
CA VAL A 583 -12.45 19.15 14.07
C VAL A 583 -12.93 18.05 13.12
N VAL A 584 -12.32 16.88 13.19
CA VAL A 584 -12.73 15.70 12.43
C VAL A 584 -13.53 14.78 13.35
N ILE A 585 -14.74 14.44 12.93
CA ILE A 585 -15.62 13.51 13.63
C ILE A 585 -15.48 12.17 12.91
N LEU A 586 -15.00 11.17 13.63
CA LEU A 586 -14.65 9.86 13.11
C LEU A 586 -15.78 8.85 13.35
N PRO A 587 -15.99 7.90 12.43
CA PRO A 587 -17.01 6.89 12.60
C PRO A 587 -16.68 5.88 13.71
N GLY A 588 -17.72 5.38 14.37
CA GLY A 588 -17.65 4.21 15.24
C GLY A 588 -17.63 2.87 14.48
N SER A 589 -17.52 1.79 15.25
CA SER A 589 -17.57 0.40 14.79
C SER A 589 -18.77 0.10 13.89
N SER A 590 -18.55 -0.74 12.88
CA SER A 590 -19.55 -1.07 11.87
C SER A 590 -19.28 -2.43 11.24
N TRP A 591 -20.34 -3.17 10.93
CA TRP A 591 -20.27 -4.40 10.14
C TRP A 591 -20.17 -4.16 8.63
N LEU A 592 -20.45 -2.93 8.17
CA LEU A 592 -20.44 -2.59 6.75
C LEU A 592 -19.10 -2.86 6.06
N PRO A 593 -17.92 -2.53 6.63
CA PRO A 593 -16.64 -2.85 6.00
C PRO A 593 -16.48 -4.35 5.71
N LEU A 594 -16.82 -5.22 6.67
CA LEU A 594 -16.78 -6.67 6.48
C LEU A 594 -17.80 -7.12 5.44
N ALA A 595 -19.05 -6.66 5.54
CA ALA A 595 -20.11 -7.03 4.59
C ALA A 595 -19.76 -6.61 3.15
N SER A 596 -19.22 -5.41 2.96
CA SER A 596 -18.74 -4.92 1.66
C SER A 596 -17.58 -5.76 1.14
N ALA A 597 -16.61 -6.13 1.98
CA ALA A 597 -15.51 -7.02 1.58
C ALA A 597 -16.00 -8.44 1.23
N CYS A 598 -17.01 -8.97 1.94
CA CYS A 598 -17.63 -10.26 1.60
C CYS A 598 -18.37 -10.23 0.27
N ALA A 599 -19.13 -9.15 -0.03
CA ALA A 599 -19.78 -9.00 -1.32
C ALA A 599 -18.75 -8.91 -2.46
N LEU A 600 -17.64 -8.21 -2.22
CA LEU A 600 -16.54 -8.12 -3.17
C LEU A 600 -15.80 -9.45 -3.34
N LEU A 601 -15.65 -10.24 -2.27
CA LEU A 601 -15.14 -11.60 -2.34
C LEU A 601 -16.02 -12.47 -3.27
N VAL A 602 -17.35 -12.38 -3.16
CA VAL A 602 -18.26 -13.12 -4.07
C VAL A 602 -18.04 -12.70 -5.52
N PHE A 603 -17.82 -11.40 -5.77
CA PHE A 603 -17.49 -10.91 -7.12
C PHE A 603 -16.17 -11.51 -7.65
N PHE A 604 -15.10 -11.50 -6.85
CA PHE A 604 -13.81 -12.07 -7.24
C PHE A 604 -13.87 -13.59 -7.41
N LEU A 605 -14.58 -14.32 -6.55
CA LEU A 605 -14.78 -15.76 -6.71
C LEU A 605 -15.61 -16.09 -7.96
N ALA A 606 -16.61 -15.27 -8.29
CA ALA A 606 -17.38 -15.45 -9.52
C ALA A 606 -16.50 -15.28 -10.76
N LEU A 607 -15.55 -14.34 -10.75
CA LEU A 607 -14.55 -14.20 -11.82
C LEU A 607 -13.61 -15.41 -11.87
N LEU A 608 -13.02 -15.77 -10.74
CA LEU A 608 -12.08 -16.89 -10.62
C LEU A 608 -12.66 -18.21 -11.14
N PHE A 609 -13.91 -18.51 -10.76
CA PHE A 609 -14.61 -19.72 -11.21
C PHE A 609 -15.35 -19.55 -12.54
N LYS A 610 -15.14 -18.43 -13.25
CA LYS A 610 -15.74 -18.12 -14.55
C LYS A 610 -17.28 -18.16 -14.54
N ALA A 611 -17.89 -17.91 -13.38
CA ALA A 611 -19.33 -17.79 -13.18
C ALA A 611 -19.84 -16.42 -13.62
N TYR A 612 -19.61 -16.06 -14.89
CA TYR A 612 -19.85 -14.71 -15.42
C TYR A 612 -21.30 -14.24 -15.29
N ALA A 613 -22.28 -15.16 -15.28
CA ALA A 613 -23.68 -14.83 -15.03
C ALA A 613 -23.93 -14.25 -13.61
N ALA A 614 -23.11 -14.62 -12.62
CA ALA A 614 -23.22 -14.12 -11.25
C ALA A 614 -22.48 -12.78 -11.04
N VAL A 615 -21.54 -12.43 -11.92
CA VAL A 615 -20.69 -11.24 -11.79
C VAL A 615 -21.50 -9.93 -11.71
N PRO A 616 -22.50 -9.67 -12.58
CA PRO A 616 -23.31 -8.44 -12.49
C PRO A 616 -24.07 -8.35 -11.16
N LEU A 617 -24.60 -9.46 -10.66
CA LEU A 617 -25.34 -9.50 -9.40
C LEU A 617 -24.41 -9.22 -8.20
N ALA A 618 -23.22 -9.85 -8.19
CA ALA A 618 -22.22 -9.62 -7.15
C ALA A 618 -21.67 -8.19 -7.17
N ALA A 619 -21.46 -7.62 -8.36
CA ALA A 619 -21.08 -6.22 -8.54
C ALA A 619 -22.18 -5.27 -8.04
N ALA A 620 -23.44 -5.53 -8.39
CA ALA A 620 -24.58 -4.74 -7.94
C ALA A 620 -24.75 -4.78 -6.41
N LEU A 621 -24.59 -5.96 -5.79
CA LEU A 621 -24.61 -6.11 -4.34
C LEU A 621 -23.48 -5.31 -3.67
N SER A 622 -22.27 -5.40 -4.21
CA SER A 622 -21.11 -4.64 -3.72
C SER A 622 -21.36 -3.13 -3.80
N ALA A 623 -21.84 -2.65 -4.97
CA ALA A 623 -22.20 -1.25 -5.17
C ALA A 623 -23.32 -0.79 -4.22
N ALA A 624 -24.35 -1.61 -3.98
CA ALA A 624 -25.44 -1.30 -3.06
C ALA A 624 -24.96 -1.18 -1.61
N LEU A 625 -24.07 -2.07 -1.15
CA LEU A 625 -23.50 -1.99 0.20
C LEU A 625 -22.59 -0.76 0.37
N LEU A 626 -21.77 -0.44 -0.63
CA LEU A 626 -20.96 0.77 -0.64
C LEU A 626 -21.83 2.04 -0.65
N ALA A 627 -22.93 2.05 -1.42
CA ALA A 627 -23.90 3.14 -1.41
C ALA A 627 -24.60 3.28 -0.04
N CYS A 628 -24.95 2.16 0.60
CA CYS A 628 -25.51 2.15 1.96
C CYS A 628 -24.51 2.72 2.98
N TRP A 629 -23.23 2.34 2.87
CA TRP A 629 -22.16 2.90 3.70
C TRP A 629 -22.06 4.41 3.46
N ALA A 630 -21.89 4.86 2.22
CA ALA A 630 -21.78 6.28 1.88
C ALA A 630 -22.97 7.09 2.43
N TRP A 631 -24.19 6.56 2.35
CA TRP A 631 -25.40 7.23 2.85
C TRP A 631 -25.38 7.52 4.35
N ARG A 632 -24.72 6.67 5.15
CA ARG A 632 -24.58 6.81 6.60
C ARG A 632 -23.49 7.81 7.02
N THR A 633 -22.81 8.44 6.06
CA THR A 633 -21.80 9.46 6.34
C THR A 633 -22.38 10.87 6.22
N GLY A 634 -21.69 11.88 6.76
CA GLY A 634 -22.06 13.29 6.67
C GLY A 634 -23.05 13.77 7.75
N MET A 635 -23.38 15.07 7.70
CA MET A 635 -24.27 15.75 8.67
C MET A 635 -25.42 16.45 7.94
N ARG A 636 -26.62 16.46 8.53
CA ARG A 636 -27.80 17.19 8.01
C ARG A 636 -27.96 18.58 8.61
N THR A 637 -27.49 18.77 9.83
CA THR A 637 -27.61 20.02 10.57
C THR A 637 -26.53 21.00 10.16
N GLU A 638 -26.81 22.30 10.32
CA GLU A 638 -25.79 23.32 10.07
C GLU A 638 -24.61 23.15 11.04
N PRO A 639 -23.37 23.04 10.51
CA PRO A 639 -22.19 22.83 11.32
C PRO A 639 -21.87 24.09 12.13
N LEU A 640 -21.97 23.99 13.46
CA LEU A 640 -21.61 25.06 14.37
C LEU A 640 -20.13 24.95 14.80
N PRO A 641 -19.45 26.06 15.12
CA PRO A 641 -18.12 26.03 15.71
C PRO A 641 -18.10 25.22 17.02
N MET A 642 -17.29 24.17 17.03
CA MET A 642 -17.06 23.28 18.16
C MET A 642 -15.94 23.85 19.03
N ASP A 643 -16.09 23.78 20.34
CA ASP A 643 -14.99 24.09 21.27
C ASP A 643 -13.91 23.02 21.13
N ALA A 644 -12.72 23.43 20.70
CA ALA A 644 -11.55 22.59 20.55
C ALA A 644 -10.66 22.63 21.81
N GLY A 645 -10.99 23.43 22.83
CA GLY A 645 -10.14 23.70 23.99
C GLY A 645 -9.21 24.89 23.78
N ASN A 646 -8.58 25.37 24.85
CA ASN A 646 -7.64 26.50 24.85
C ASN A 646 -8.22 27.78 24.22
N GLY A 647 -9.51 28.06 24.40
CA GLY A 647 -10.20 29.23 23.84
C GLY A 647 -10.42 29.18 22.31
N LEU A 648 -10.09 28.05 21.66
CA LEU A 648 -10.19 27.89 20.23
C LEU A 648 -11.52 27.23 19.84
N ARG A 649 -12.30 27.88 18.97
CA ARG A 649 -13.50 27.28 18.36
C ARG A 649 -13.27 27.02 16.88
N LEU A 650 -13.50 25.78 16.46
CA LEU A 650 -13.23 25.31 15.10
C LEU A 650 -14.47 24.71 14.47
N LEU A 651 -14.62 24.88 13.15
CA LEU A 651 -15.69 24.21 12.41
C LEU A 651 -15.42 22.69 12.32
N PRO A 652 -16.46 21.86 12.24
CA PRO A 652 -16.31 20.46 11.91
C PRO A 652 -15.91 20.29 10.43
N HIS A 653 -15.28 19.16 10.12
CA HIS A 653 -14.77 18.84 8.78
C HIS A 653 -15.83 18.90 7.67
N ALA A 654 -17.11 18.68 7.97
CA ALA A 654 -18.19 18.80 6.98
C ALA A 654 -18.32 20.23 6.38
N ALA A 655 -17.88 21.26 7.10
CA ALA A 655 -17.80 22.64 6.61
C ALA A 655 -16.40 23.05 6.14
N ALA A 656 -15.40 22.17 6.28
CA ALA A 656 -14.02 22.51 5.94
C ALA A 656 -13.78 22.40 4.43
N ARG A 657 -13.12 23.42 3.84
CA ARG A 657 -12.69 23.37 2.42
C ARG A 657 -11.72 22.21 2.15
N HIS A 658 -10.98 21.80 3.17
CA HIS A 658 -9.91 20.82 3.12
C HIS A 658 -10.23 19.61 4.02
N ALA A 659 -11.51 19.19 4.02
CA ALA A 659 -11.95 18.00 4.74
C ALA A 659 -11.16 16.76 4.27
N PRO A 660 -10.95 15.76 5.15
CA PRO A 660 -10.29 14.52 4.78
C PRO A 660 -10.87 13.91 3.50
N GLY A 661 -12.20 13.79 3.40
CA GLY A 661 -12.85 13.23 2.20
C GLY A 661 -12.45 13.90 0.89
N TRP A 662 -12.21 15.22 0.87
CA TRP A 662 -11.75 15.93 -0.32
C TRP A 662 -10.31 15.53 -0.70
N THR A 663 -9.39 15.54 0.26
CA THR A 663 -7.99 15.16 0.02
C THR A 663 -7.87 13.68 -0.36
N GLY A 664 -8.70 12.80 0.23
CA GLY A 664 -8.77 11.39 -0.14
C GLY A 664 -9.18 11.18 -1.60
N THR A 665 -10.24 11.87 -2.07
CA THR A 665 -10.65 11.80 -3.49
C THR A 665 -9.54 12.27 -4.41
N GLN A 666 -8.80 13.33 -4.07
CA GLN A 666 -7.69 13.80 -4.90
C GLN A 666 -6.59 12.73 -5.03
N LEU A 667 -6.23 12.06 -3.94
CA LEU A 667 -5.20 11.03 -3.93
C LEU A 667 -5.66 9.74 -4.64
N MET A 668 -6.93 9.37 -4.50
CA MET A 668 -7.51 8.26 -5.26
C MET A 668 -7.42 8.52 -6.78
N LEU A 669 -7.74 9.74 -7.23
CA LEU A 669 -7.62 10.12 -8.64
C LEU A 669 -6.16 10.16 -9.13
N VAL A 670 -5.18 10.32 -8.25
CA VAL A 670 -3.76 10.13 -8.61
C VAL A 670 -3.50 8.66 -8.93
N ALA A 671 -4.06 7.73 -8.15
CA ALA A 671 -3.93 6.30 -8.43
C ALA A 671 -4.66 5.88 -9.71
N ASP A 672 -5.88 6.38 -9.93
CA ASP A 672 -6.59 6.18 -11.21
C ASP A 672 -5.78 6.77 -12.37
N GLY A 673 -5.22 7.97 -12.19
CA GLY A 673 -4.34 8.61 -13.17
C GLY A 673 -3.11 7.78 -13.52
N ALA A 674 -2.47 7.16 -12.53
CA ALA A 674 -1.35 6.26 -12.75
C ALA A 674 -1.77 4.98 -13.50
N LEU A 675 -2.94 4.39 -13.15
CA LEU A 675 -3.49 3.24 -13.87
C LEU A 675 -3.70 3.55 -15.35
N PHE A 676 -4.37 4.67 -15.63
CA PHE A 676 -4.62 5.13 -16.99
C PHE A 676 -3.31 5.47 -17.72
N GLY A 677 -2.35 6.09 -17.03
CA GLY A 677 -1.01 6.36 -17.57
C GLY A 677 -0.29 5.08 -18.01
N SER A 678 -0.37 4.00 -17.23
CA SER A 678 0.16 2.69 -17.60
C SER A 678 -0.57 2.06 -18.80
N LEU A 679 -1.87 2.32 -18.94
CA LEU A 679 -2.65 1.86 -20.09
C LEU A 679 -2.26 2.62 -21.37
N LEU A 680 -2.05 3.94 -21.29
CA LEU A 680 -1.51 4.74 -22.38
C LEU A 680 -0.08 4.31 -22.74
N PHE A 681 0.74 3.99 -21.75
CA PHE A 681 2.06 3.41 -21.96
C PHE A 681 1.95 2.09 -22.73
N GLY A 682 1.05 1.19 -22.33
CA GLY A 682 0.84 -0.09 -23.03
C GLY A 682 0.40 0.08 -24.48
N TYR A 683 -0.51 1.02 -24.74
CA TYR A 683 -0.91 1.39 -26.10
C TYR A 683 0.29 1.88 -26.92
N GLY A 684 1.02 2.87 -26.40
CA GLY A 684 2.17 3.47 -27.09
C GLY A 684 3.31 2.47 -27.29
N TYR A 685 3.53 1.58 -26.32
CA TYR A 685 4.50 0.50 -26.41
C TYR A 685 4.17 -0.45 -27.55
N LEU A 686 2.94 -0.99 -27.59
CA LEU A 686 2.53 -1.89 -28.67
C LEU A 686 2.61 -1.20 -30.03
N TRP A 687 2.20 0.06 -30.12
CA TRP A 687 2.27 0.82 -31.36
C TRP A 687 3.71 0.98 -31.89
N VAL A 688 4.67 1.22 -31.00
CA VAL A 688 6.07 1.51 -31.40
C VAL A 688 6.92 0.25 -31.52
N VAL A 689 6.64 -0.78 -30.72
CA VAL A 689 7.53 -1.94 -30.52
C VAL A 689 7.01 -3.21 -31.19
N SER A 690 5.68 -3.41 -31.24
CA SER A 690 5.13 -4.68 -31.74
C SER A 690 5.31 -4.82 -33.26
N PRO A 691 5.82 -5.96 -33.75
CA PRO A 691 6.20 -6.14 -35.16
C PRO A 691 5.01 -6.26 -36.12
N LEU A 692 3.80 -6.54 -35.64
CA LEU A 692 2.59 -6.70 -36.46
C LEU A 692 1.75 -5.41 -36.53
N TRP A 693 2.43 -4.26 -36.59
CA TRP A 693 1.81 -2.96 -36.80
C TRP A 693 2.17 -2.42 -38.20
N PRO A 694 1.23 -1.79 -38.93
CA PRO A 694 -0.14 -1.43 -38.53
C PRO A 694 -1.09 -2.64 -38.41
N PRO A 695 -2.15 -2.55 -37.59
CA PRO A 695 -3.13 -3.62 -37.44
C PRO A 695 -3.95 -3.83 -38.73
N PRO A 696 -4.53 -5.03 -38.96
CA PRO A 696 -5.33 -5.31 -40.16
C PRO A 696 -6.57 -4.42 -40.31
N ALA A 697 -7.12 -3.93 -39.20
CA ALA A 697 -8.21 -2.99 -39.16
C ALA A 697 -7.99 -2.02 -38.00
N CYS A 698 -8.21 -0.73 -38.27
CA CYS A 698 -8.24 0.31 -37.26
C CYS A 698 -9.68 0.67 -36.88
N VAL A 699 -9.83 1.56 -35.89
CA VAL A 699 -11.13 2.18 -35.59
C VAL A 699 -11.72 2.82 -36.86
N THR A 700 -13.00 2.58 -37.13
CA THR A 700 -13.69 3.19 -38.27
C THR A 700 -14.19 4.60 -37.94
N SER A 701 -14.33 5.44 -38.96
CA SER A 701 -14.78 6.83 -38.85
C SER A 701 -16.31 6.92 -38.65
N ASP A 702 -16.83 6.40 -37.54
CA ASP A 702 -18.18 6.75 -37.07
C ASP A 702 -18.14 8.16 -36.44
N ALA A 703 -17.90 9.21 -37.25
CA ALA A 703 -17.69 10.58 -36.79
C ALA A 703 -18.72 11.11 -35.75
N PRO A 704 -20.01 10.73 -35.78
CA PRO A 704 -20.97 11.09 -34.73
C PRO A 704 -20.65 10.51 -33.34
N ALA A 705 -20.09 9.30 -33.26
CA ALA A 705 -19.89 8.58 -32.00
C ALA A 705 -18.83 9.22 -31.07
N PRO A 706 -17.59 9.53 -31.51
CA PRO A 706 -16.61 10.20 -30.65
C PRO A 706 -17.07 11.61 -30.28
N LEU A 707 -17.65 12.37 -31.21
CA LEU A 707 -18.17 13.72 -30.94
C LEU A 707 -19.31 13.69 -29.91
N SER A 708 -20.26 12.77 -30.04
CA SER A 708 -21.36 12.63 -29.09
C SER A 708 -20.88 12.16 -27.71
N SER A 709 -19.88 11.27 -27.65
CA SER A 709 -19.28 10.86 -26.37
C SER A 709 -18.58 12.03 -25.66
N VAL A 710 -17.79 12.83 -26.38
CA VAL A 710 -17.14 14.04 -25.84
C VAL A 710 -18.18 15.06 -25.40
N ALA A 711 -19.20 15.32 -26.24
CA ALA A 711 -20.27 16.25 -25.88
C ALA A 711 -21.02 15.82 -24.61
N ALA A 712 -21.30 14.52 -24.46
CA ALA A 712 -21.93 13.97 -23.26
C ALA A 712 -21.04 14.08 -22.02
N LEU A 713 -19.73 13.81 -22.13
CA LEU A 713 -18.77 13.99 -21.04
C LEU A 713 -18.61 15.47 -20.62
N VAL A 714 -18.57 16.37 -21.59
CA VAL A 714 -18.57 17.83 -21.35
C VAL A 714 -19.87 18.25 -20.66
N ALA A 715 -21.02 17.75 -21.12
CA ALA A 715 -22.32 18.02 -20.50
C ALA A 715 -22.38 17.50 -19.06
N ALA A 716 -21.86 16.30 -18.77
CA ALA A 716 -21.80 15.76 -17.42
C ALA A 716 -20.92 16.63 -16.50
N THR A 717 -19.75 17.02 -16.99
CA THR A 717 -18.79 17.89 -16.26
C THR A 717 -19.38 19.28 -15.99
N ALA A 718 -19.95 19.92 -17.02
CA ALA A 718 -20.59 21.22 -16.91
C ALA A 718 -21.78 21.18 -15.95
N SER A 719 -22.59 20.12 -16.01
CA SER A 719 -23.73 19.92 -15.09
C SER A 719 -23.26 19.79 -13.64
N ALA A 720 -22.23 18.97 -13.37
CA ALA A 720 -21.66 18.84 -12.04
C ALA A 720 -21.03 20.16 -11.53
N ALA A 721 -20.42 20.95 -12.41
CA ALA A 721 -19.93 22.29 -12.08
C ALA A 721 -21.08 23.26 -11.78
N MET A 722 -22.17 23.24 -12.55
CA MET A 722 -23.36 24.07 -12.32
C MET A 722 -24.06 23.72 -11.01
N ALA A 723 -24.10 22.43 -10.62
CA ALA A 723 -24.61 22.03 -9.31
C ALA A 723 -23.86 22.73 -8.17
N ARG A 724 -22.53 22.92 -8.28
CA ARG A 724 -21.74 23.66 -7.29
C ARG A 724 -22.11 25.14 -7.24
N THR A 725 -22.36 25.76 -8.40
CA THR A 725 -22.79 27.16 -8.49
C THR A 725 -24.19 27.35 -7.90
N ARG A 726 -25.15 26.47 -8.23
CA ARG A 726 -26.52 26.53 -7.68
C ARG A 726 -26.59 26.27 -6.18
N ARG A 727 -25.69 25.44 -5.63
CA ARG A 727 -25.50 25.33 -4.18
C ARG A 727 -25.07 26.67 -3.56
N ALA A 728 -24.10 27.36 -4.17
CA ALA A 728 -23.64 28.66 -3.67
C ALA A 728 -24.77 29.71 -3.65
N LEU A 729 -25.72 29.60 -4.59
CA LEU A 729 -26.94 30.41 -4.67
C LEU A 729 -28.11 29.90 -3.79
N GLN A 730 -27.86 28.96 -2.87
CA GLN A 730 -28.85 28.41 -1.94
C GLN A 730 -30.09 27.76 -2.59
N SER A 731 -29.94 27.17 -3.78
CA SER A 731 -31.05 26.49 -4.47
C SER A 731 -30.86 24.95 -4.48
N PRO A 732 -31.31 24.24 -3.43
CA PRO A 732 -31.09 22.79 -3.30
C PRO A 732 -31.81 21.98 -4.38
N LYS A 733 -33.01 22.40 -4.80
CA LYS A 733 -33.76 21.76 -5.91
C LYS A 733 -33.01 21.88 -7.23
N ALA A 734 -32.50 23.07 -7.56
CA ALA A 734 -31.69 23.26 -8.76
C ALA A 734 -30.37 22.47 -8.66
N CYS A 735 -29.72 22.48 -7.50
CA CYS A 735 -28.51 21.69 -7.27
C CYS A 735 -28.74 20.19 -7.52
N CYS A 736 -29.84 19.63 -7.01
CA CYS A 736 -30.26 18.26 -7.27
C CYS A 736 -30.49 18.02 -8.77
N ALA A 737 -31.24 18.90 -9.45
CA ALA A 737 -31.54 18.76 -10.87
C ALA A 737 -30.26 18.73 -11.73
N TRP A 738 -29.27 19.58 -11.42
CA TRP A 738 -27.98 19.57 -12.12
C TRP A 738 -27.13 18.32 -11.83
N GLN A 739 -27.20 17.74 -10.61
CA GLN A 739 -26.53 16.46 -10.34
C GLN A 739 -27.22 15.29 -11.06
N ALA A 740 -28.56 15.28 -11.10
CA ALA A 740 -29.31 14.31 -11.90
C ALA A 740 -29.00 14.47 -13.40
N GLY A 741 -28.89 15.71 -13.89
CA GLY A 741 -28.43 16.02 -15.24
C GLY A 741 -27.03 15.50 -15.54
N ALA A 742 -26.09 15.62 -14.59
CA ALA A 742 -24.76 15.04 -14.71
C ALA A 742 -24.80 13.50 -14.82
N ALA A 743 -25.65 12.84 -14.03
CA ALA A 743 -25.84 11.38 -14.11
C ALA A 743 -26.47 10.95 -15.46
N LEU A 744 -27.48 11.68 -15.96
CA LEU A 744 -28.10 11.39 -17.25
C LEU A 744 -27.12 11.60 -18.43
N ALA A 745 -26.35 12.69 -18.40
CA ALA A 745 -25.30 12.93 -19.39
C ALA A 745 -24.19 11.86 -19.31
N GLY A 746 -23.87 11.39 -18.11
CA GLY A 746 -22.98 10.25 -17.91
C GLY A 746 -23.49 8.95 -18.54
N LEU A 747 -24.78 8.64 -18.40
CA LEU A 747 -25.40 7.49 -19.07
C LEU A 747 -25.35 7.62 -20.60
N ALA A 748 -25.58 8.82 -21.13
CA ALA A 748 -25.44 9.09 -22.56
C ALA A 748 -23.99 8.91 -23.05
N ALA A 749 -23.01 9.33 -22.25
CA ALA A 749 -21.59 9.11 -22.53
C ALA A 749 -21.24 7.61 -22.56
N ILE A 750 -21.70 6.84 -21.58
CA ILE A 750 -21.52 5.38 -21.54
C ILE A 750 -22.13 4.73 -22.78
N TRP A 751 -23.35 5.12 -23.16
CA TRP A 751 -24.00 4.60 -24.37
C TRP A 751 -23.19 4.90 -25.64
N ALA A 752 -22.69 6.13 -25.78
CA ALA A 752 -21.86 6.51 -26.92
C ALA A 752 -20.51 5.76 -26.94
N LEU A 753 -19.87 5.57 -25.77
CA LEU A 753 -18.63 4.78 -25.64
C LEU A 753 -18.86 3.30 -25.98
N CYS A 754 -19.96 2.70 -25.51
CA CYS A 754 -20.33 1.33 -25.87
C CYS A 754 -20.59 1.20 -27.37
N ARG A 755 -21.19 2.22 -28.02
CA ARG A 755 -21.33 2.25 -29.47
C ARG A 755 -19.98 2.23 -30.19
N ILE A 756 -19.00 3.01 -29.72
CA ILE A 756 -17.63 2.97 -30.27
C ILE A 756 -17.06 1.56 -30.13
N ALA A 757 -17.16 0.97 -28.93
CA ALA A 757 -16.62 -0.36 -28.66
C ALA A 757 -17.27 -1.47 -29.50
N LEU A 758 -18.57 -1.39 -29.78
CA LEU A 758 -19.32 -2.44 -30.48
C LEU A 758 -19.34 -2.29 -32.00
N TYR A 759 -19.30 -1.05 -32.51
CA TYR A 759 -19.53 -0.78 -33.94
C TYR A 759 -18.38 -0.08 -34.64
N ALA A 760 -17.53 0.67 -33.92
CA ALA A 760 -16.42 1.39 -34.52
C ALA A 760 -15.08 0.66 -34.37
N LEU A 761 -14.88 -0.07 -33.27
CA LEU A 761 -13.68 -0.88 -33.06
C LEU A 761 -13.80 -2.26 -33.74
N PRO A 762 -12.69 -2.80 -34.27
CA PRO A 762 -12.60 -4.21 -34.62
C PRO A 762 -12.82 -5.10 -33.38
N SER A 763 -13.14 -6.38 -33.60
CA SER A 763 -13.28 -7.34 -32.50
C SER A 763 -12.05 -7.31 -31.57
N PRO A 764 -12.21 -7.18 -30.24
CA PRO A 764 -11.09 -7.18 -29.31
C PRO A 764 -10.26 -8.47 -29.32
N THR A 765 -10.77 -9.56 -29.91
CA THR A 765 -10.05 -10.83 -30.04
C THR A 765 -9.18 -10.93 -31.29
N SER A 766 -9.31 -9.99 -32.25
CA SER A 766 -8.66 -10.11 -33.56
C SER A 766 -7.20 -9.69 -33.54
N HIS A 767 -6.88 -8.60 -32.83
CA HIS A 767 -5.56 -7.99 -32.81
C HIS A 767 -5.32 -7.20 -31.52
N ALA A 768 -4.06 -7.07 -31.09
CA ALA A 768 -3.67 -6.37 -29.87
C ALA A 768 -4.11 -4.90 -29.86
N TYR A 769 -4.03 -4.22 -31.01
CA TYR A 769 -4.59 -2.88 -31.21
C TYR A 769 -6.07 -2.80 -30.80
N ALA A 770 -6.89 -3.74 -31.27
CA ALA A 770 -8.31 -3.77 -30.97
C ALA A 770 -8.56 -4.06 -29.47
N ALA A 771 -7.80 -5.00 -28.90
CA ALA A 771 -7.84 -5.32 -27.47
C ALA A 771 -7.51 -4.10 -26.59
N ILE A 772 -6.37 -3.44 -26.82
CA ILE A 772 -5.90 -2.32 -26.00
C ILE A 772 -6.79 -1.07 -26.16
N SER A 773 -7.32 -0.87 -27.37
CA SER A 773 -8.27 0.21 -27.66
C SER A 773 -9.62 -0.03 -26.97
N ALA A 774 -10.11 -1.27 -26.99
CA ALA A 774 -11.31 -1.65 -26.25
C ALA A 774 -11.09 -1.49 -24.73
N ALA A 775 -9.93 -1.87 -24.20
CA ALA A 775 -9.57 -1.66 -22.80
C ALA A 775 -9.59 -0.18 -22.40
N MET A 776 -9.08 0.72 -23.26
CA MET A 776 -9.15 2.18 -23.05
C MET A 776 -10.58 2.70 -23.03
N ILE A 777 -11.45 2.27 -23.95
CA ILE A 777 -12.85 2.68 -23.96
C ILE A 777 -13.59 2.13 -22.74
N CYS A 778 -13.35 0.87 -22.35
CA CYS A 778 -13.88 0.26 -21.13
C CYS A 778 -13.44 1.03 -19.88
N TYR A 779 -12.19 1.47 -19.81
CA TYR A 779 -11.69 2.29 -18.70
C TYR A 779 -12.52 3.56 -18.51
N VAL A 780 -12.71 4.34 -19.58
CA VAL A 780 -13.50 5.58 -19.54
C VAL A 780 -14.96 5.29 -19.21
N ALA A 781 -15.55 4.23 -19.78
CA ALA A 781 -16.93 3.84 -19.52
C ALA A 781 -17.16 3.42 -18.05
N VAL A 782 -16.25 2.66 -17.45
CA VAL A 782 -16.32 2.26 -16.04
C VAL A 782 -16.22 3.49 -15.12
N HIS A 783 -15.33 4.43 -15.41
CA HIS A 783 -15.21 5.66 -14.62
C HIS A 783 -16.40 6.60 -14.82
N ALA A 784 -16.98 6.64 -16.01
CA ALA A 784 -18.26 7.33 -16.25
C ALA A 784 -19.40 6.66 -15.46
N ALA A 785 -19.46 5.33 -15.40
CA ALA A 785 -20.44 4.60 -14.60
C ALA A 785 -20.31 4.90 -13.09
N ALA A 786 -19.09 4.91 -12.57
CA ALA A 786 -18.82 5.38 -11.21
C ALA A 786 -19.26 6.84 -11.02
N GLY A 787 -19.03 7.70 -12.02
CA GLY A 787 -19.51 9.09 -12.04
C GLY A 787 -21.02 9.22 -11.97
N VAL A 788 -21.76 8.36 -12.68
CA VAL A 788 -23.23 8.27 -12.62
C VAL A 788 -23.68 7.91 -11.20
N VAL A 789 -23.04 6.92 -10.57
CA VAL A 789 -23.34 6.52 -9.19
C VAL A 789 -23.07 7.66 -8.21
N ILE A 790 -21.91 8.31 -8.32
CA ILE A 790 -21.49 9.43 -7.46
C ILE A 790 -22.44 10.63 -7.61
N SER A 791 -22.79 11.03 -8.84
CA SER A 791 -23.72 12.12 -9.11
C SER A 791 -25.15 11.79 -8.68
N SER A 792 -25.62 10.57 -8.91
CA SER A 792 -26.94 10.12 -8.44
C SER A 792 -27.02 10.15 -6.91
N HIS A 793 -25.97 9.67 -6.24
CA HIS A 793 -25.86 9.76 -4.78
C HIS A 793 -25.91 11.22 -4.31
N ALA A 794 -25.12 12.10 -4.93
CA ALA A 794 -25.11 13.53 -4.60
C ALA A 794 -26.48 14.18 -4.81
N ALA A 795 -27.21 13.84 -5.88
CA ALA A 795 -28.56 14.34 -6.14
C ALA A 795 -29.53 13.94 -5.01
N LEU A 796 -29.55 12.66 -4.63
CA LEU A 796 -30.37 12.17 -3.52
C LEU A 796 -30.01 12.85 -2.20
N ARG A 797 -28.73 13.16 -1.99
CA ARG A 797 -28.27 13.86 -0.79
C ARG A 797 -28.59 15.35 -0.76
N CYS A 798 -28.70 16.00 -1.92
CA CYS A 798 -29.30 17.33 -2.02
C CYS A 798 -30.76 17.32 -1.53
N LEU A 799 -31.55 16.34 -1.97
CA LEU A 799 -32.97 16.21 -1.55
C LEU A 799 -33.10 15.87 -0.06
N ALA A 800 -32.21 15.03 0.46
CA ALA A 800 -32.22 14.61 1.88
C ALA A 800 -31.61 15.64 2.85
N GLY A 801 -31.30 16.87 2.40
CA GLY A 801 -30.86 17.98 3.25
C GLY A 801 -29.40 17.93 3.71
N TYR A 802 -28.57 17.10 3.09
CA TYR A 802 -27.15 17.00 3.46
C TYR A 802 -26.28 18.09 2.85
N VAL A 803 -26.77 18.76 1.81
CA VAL A 803 -26.05 19.79 1.06
C VAL A 803 -26.54 21.18 1.49
N SER A 804 -25.59 22.06 1.83
CA SER A 804 -25.84 23.47 2.10
C SER A 804 -24.66 24.32 1.62
N PRO A 805 -24.72 25.67 1.65
CA PRO A 805 -23.56 26.50 1.34
C PRO A 805 -22.33 26.16 2.17
N ALA A 806 -22.52 25.79 3.45
CA ALA A 806 -21.45 25.34 4.34
C ALA A 806 -21.04 23.88 4.07
N ARG A 807 -22.00 22.97 3.85
CA ARG A 807 -21.76 21.54 3.56
C ARG A 807 -21.64 21.29 2.06
N CYS A 808 -20.43 21.45 1.53
CA CYS A 808 -20.18 21.47 0.08
C CYS A 808 -19.52 20.21 -0.50
N LEU A 809 -19.12 19.23 0.32
CA LEU A 809 -18.31 18.09 -0.13
C LEU A 809 -19.04 17.23 -1.16
N ASP A 810 -20.31 16.88 -0.90
CA ASP A 810 -21.13 16.00 -1.74
C ASP A 810 -21.30 16.50 -3.18
N VAL A 811 -21.15 17.80 -3.44
CA VAL A 811 -21.23 18.36 -4.81
C VAL A 811 -19.87 18.73 -5.40
N ARG A 812 -18.83 18.80 -4.56
CA ARG A 812 -17.46 19.05 -5.01
C ARG A 812 -16.83 17.77 -5.56
N VAL A 813 -17.06 16.63 -4.91
CA VAL A 813 -16.55 15.32 -5.32
C VAL A 813 -17.02 14.95 -6.73
N PRO A 814 -18.33 14.98 -7.07
CA PRO A 814 -18.78 14.68 -8.44
C PRO A 814 -18.15 15.59 -9.50
N ALA A 815 -17.97 16.88 -9.21
CA ALA A 815 -17.38 17.80 -10.19
C ALA A 815 -15.89 17.52 -10.44
N LEU A 816 -15.14 17.13 -9.40
CA LEU A 816 -13.75 16.71 -9.55
C LEU A 816 -13.67 15.39 -10.33
N TRP A 817 -14.55 14.44 -10.01
CA TRP A 817 -14.64 13.15 -10.70
C TRP A 817 -14.93 13.32 -12.19
N TRP A 818 -15.97 14.05 -12.57
CA TRP A 818 -16.32 14.26 -13.97
C TRP A 818 -15.23 15.01 -14.75
N ALA A 819 -14.53 15.97 -14.12
CA ALA A 819 -13.37 16.62 -14.74
C ALA A 819 -12.24 15.62 -15.06
N TYR A 820 -11.99 14.66 -14.16
CA TYR A 820 -11.06 13.57 -14.40
C TYR A 820 -11.54 12.65 -15.55
N VAL A 821 -12.80 12.21 -15.51
CA VAL A 821 -13.38 11.35 -16.57
C VAL A 821 -13.29 12.04 -17.93
N LEU A 822 -13.64 13.32 -18.02
CA LEU A 822 -13.52 14.11 -19.25
C LEU A 822 -12.06 14.15 -19.74
N GLY A 823 -11.10 14.41 -18.85
CA GLY A 823 -9.67 14.42 -19.21
C GLY A 823 -9.20 13.09 -19.79
N THR A 824 -9.52 11.97 -19.12
CA THR A 824 -9.18 10.62 -19.61
C THR A 824 -9.91 10.26 -20.91
N GLY A 825 -11.18 10.66 -21.06
CA GLY A 825 -11.96 10.45 -22.27
C GLY A 825 -11.40 11.20 -23.48
N LEU A 826 -11.02 12.47 -23.29
CA LEU A 826 -10.39 13.28 -24.34
C LEU A 826 -9.04 12.68 -24.78
N LEU A 827 -8.22 12.23 -23.82
CA LEU A 827 -6.94 11.59 -24.13
C LEU A 827 -7.15 10.24 -24.84
N ALA A 828 -8.06 9.40 -24.35
CA ALA A 828 -8.32 8.08 -24.93
C ALA A 828 -8.84 8.20 -26.37
N LEU A 829 -9.86 9.02 -26.59
CA LEU A 829 -10.45 9.23 -27.92
C LEU A 829 -9.49 9.97 -28.85
N GLY A 830 -8.78 10.99 -28.34
CA GLY A 830 -7.78 11.72 -29.11
C GLY A 830 -6.64 10.83 -29.60
N LEU A 831 -6.14 9.94 -28.73
CA LEU A 831 -5.13 8.95 -29.11
C LEU A 831 -5.67 7.94 -30.11
N LEU A 832 -6.85 7.37 -29.85
CA LEU A 832 -7.46 6.33 -30.67
C LEU A 832 -7.71 6.81 -32.11
N TYR A 833 -8.40 7.93 -32.27
CA TYR A 833 -8.74 8.48 -33.58
C TYR A 833 -7.57 9.25 -34.22
N GLY A 834 -6.69 9.86 -33.41
CA GLY A 834 -5.49 10.54 -33.91
C GLY A 834 -4.47 9.57 -34.53
N THR A 835 -4.24 8.43 -33.89
CA THR A 835 -3.31 7.42 -34.42
C THR A 835 -3.88 6.62 -35.58
N ALA A 836 -5.20 6.41 -35.62
CA ALA A 836 -5.85 5.80 -36.77
C ALA A 836 -5.60 6.58 -38.07
N HIS A 837 -5.59 7.91 -38.00
CA HIS A 837 -5.22 8.77 -39.14
C HIS A 837 -3.75 8.66 -39.57
N THR A 838 -2.85 8.26 -38.67
CA THR A 838 -1.43 8.04 -39.00
C THR A 838 -1.14 6.61 -39.47
N LEU A 839 -2.03 5.66 -39.16
CA LEU A 839 -1.90 4.23 -39.48
C LEU A 839 -2.65 3.84 -40.78
N ALA A 840 -3.68 4.62 -41.15
CA ALA A 840 -4.37 4.55 -42.45
C ALA A 840 -3.61 5.37 -43.50
#